data_AF-A0A0P4W3N1-F1
#
_entry.id   AF-A0A0P4W3N1-F1
#
_cell.length_a   1.000
_cell.length_b   1.000
_cell.length_c   1.000
_cell.angle_alpha   90.00
_cell.angle_beta   90.00
_cell.angle_gamma   90.00
#
_symmetry.space_group_name_H-M   'P 1'
#
loop_
_entity.id
_entity.type
_entity.pdbx_description
1 polymer ?
#
loop_
_entity_poly.entity_id
_entity_poly.type
_entity_poly.pdbx_seq_one_letter_code
_entity_poly.pdbx_strand_id
1 'polypeptide(L)'
;MREMSRMPPPPAHLQMPLGEGSDPEFSDDENVPLNQDIYGGSRRSVQETKAWDVFRTLPPSTSSLSQDSQKFLELTIKCLKVFTYLLTFGVVLASGVITKGLVLLMTSQLRKAKTLSYCGKRRSGLFSPEKDYRATLPDEENVVWAWMLFFCFIVPELGTWFRSTRMCVFKSWKRPPFGDMMWVLVFETLHTIGTALLIFLVLPDLDVIKGAMLTNCVAFIPGLFGLLSRTRKESHVALKVMMDLLALACQLTGFVVWPIVEYNKNPDVWRIWLIPPAIFLTSFGWWENYVDKNSRFSTIKYFGRIKERLWKTRYFCYIFVSLWKILIFFAVMVLSMGTRLDNFSTVFDLHTAFSSHSINVTEVRERLPGLLVPDSSTVAPLEHTQPIPSQQGTPIYVFLIQVFTAWLCYIFGKFACKICIQGFSFAFPINLTIPVSISLLITACGLRFDHACSFQVIPEYLFWECKNGDILNDFLNNDYAWVWLFWLLSQTWITLHIWTPKCERLASTEKLFVTPMYNSLLIDQSIALNRRRDDEGDVKTEDLNLGADDHENEVSQYYETISIHTDSSNNNASKIKSSDQITRIYATATMWHENEEEMIEMLKSILRMDEDQSARRVAQKYLKIVDLDYYEFETHIFFDDAFEISDDNEDENVVNQFVKLLVNLMDDAATHVHQTNIRIRPPKKYPAPYGGRLVWTLPGKTKIVAHLKDKGKIRHKKRWSQVMYMYYLLGFKLMDQPISVDRKEVIAENTFLLTLDGDIDFTPSAVALLVDLMKKNTNLGAACGRIHPVGSGLMIWYQMFEYAIGHWLQKSTEHMIGCVLCSPGCFSLFRGKALMDDNVMAKYTTKSSQARHYVQYDQGEDRWLCTLLLQRGYRVEYSAASDAYTHAPEGFSEFYNQRRRWVPSTMANIMDLLQDYKKTIKVNDNISLPYIFYQTMLMGGTILGPGTIFLMLVGAFVAAFRIGNWPSFEYNIIPILLFMIACFTLKSNIQVMSQGYIITMEIASALN
;
A
#
# COMPACT_ATOMS: atom_id res chain seq x y z
N MET A 1 23.29 8.15 -18.59
CA MET A 1 24.06 6.90 -18.90
C MET A 1 24.93 6.89 -20.17
N ARG A 2 24.61 7.54 -21.31
CA ARG A 2 25.44 7.45 -22.56
C ARG A 2 26.61 8.45 -22.72
N GLU A 3 26.82 9.37 -21.77
CA GLU A 3 27.88 10.41 -21.90
C GLU A 3 29.00 10.33 -20.86
N MET A 4 28.99 9.36 -19.94
CA MET A 4 30.07 9.18 -18.95
C MET A 4 31.36 8.56 -19.53
N SER A 5 31.39 8.20 -20.81
CA SER A 5 32.53 7.56 -21.48
C SER A 5 33.56 8.55 -22.05
N ARG A 6 33.52 9.84 -21.66
CA ARG A 6 34.44 10.87 -22.15
C ARG A 6 35.03 11.70 -21.02
N MET A 7 35.86 11.08 -20.19
CA MET A 7 36.84 11.78 -19.36
C MET A 7 38.20 11.08 -19.48
N PRO A 8 39.32 11.84 -19.55
CA PRO A 8 40.64 11.26 -19.74
C PRO A 8 41.10 10.51 -18.48
N PRO A 9 41.88 9.42 -18.63
CA PRO A 9 42.35 8.63 -17.51
C PRO A 9 43.39 9.41 -16.67
N PRO A 10 43.47 9.19 -15.35
CA PRO A 10 44.60 9.64 -14.54
C PRO A 10 45.88 8.85 -14.92
N PRO A 11 47.08 9.42 -14.73
CA PRO A 11 48.32 8.84 -15.23
C PRO A 11 48.70 7.55 -14.49
N ALA A 12 49.23 6.59 -15.27
CA ALA A 12 49.71 5.30 -14.80
C ALA A 12 51.16 5.36 -14.30
N HIS A 13 51.48 4.37 -13.45
CA HIS A 13 52.79 3.90 -12.98
C HIS A 13 53.27 4.38 -11.60
N LEU A 14 53.11 3.50 -10.61
CA LEU A 14 54.22 3.10 -9.74
C LEU A 14 54.19 1.56 -9.61
N GLN A 15 55.09 0.89 -10.32
CA GLN A 15 55.43 -0.51 -10.06
C GLN A 15 56.23 -0.58 -8.76
N MET A 16 55.86 -1.48 -7.85
CA MET A 16 56.72 -1.95 -6.77
C MET A 16 56.63 -3.48 -6.66
N PRO A 17 57.70 -4.14 -6.19
CA PRO A 17 58.10 -5.47 -6.66
C PRO A 17 57.35 -6.62 -5.96
N LEU A 18 57.20 -7.71 -6.71
CA LEU A 18 56.78 -9.02 -6.23
C LEU A 18 57.81 -9.55 -5.22
N GLY A 19 57.39 -9.67 -3.97
CA GLY A 19 58.09 -10.47 -2.95
C GLY A 19 57.41 -11.83 -2.85
N GLU A 20 58.17 -12.89 -3.14
CA GLU A 20 57.79 -14.28 -2.95
C GLU A 20 57.47 -14.56 -1.48
N GLY A 21 56.24 -14.96 -1.20
CA GLY A 21 55.80 -15.47 0.10
C GLY A 21 54.69 -16.47 -0.15
N SER A 22 54.98 -17.75 0.11
CA SER A 22 54.13 -18.91 -0.10
C SER A 22 52.71 -18.75 0.44
N ASP A 23 51.72 -18.88 -0.44
CA ASP A 23 50.29 -19.04 -0.11
C ASP A 23 50.06 -20.35 0.66
N PRO A 24 49.30 -20.36 1.78
CA PRO A 24 48.61 -21.54 2.23
C PRO A 24 47.21 -21.58 1.59
N GLU A 25 46.92 -22.71 0.93
CA GLU A 25 45.67 -23.07 0.26
C GLU A 25 44.42 -22.79 1.12
N PHE A 26 43.41 -22.21 0.47
CA PHE A 26 42.03 -22.13 0.95
C PHE A 26 41.34 -23.49 0.75
N SER A 27 40.94 -24.16 1.84
CA SER A 27 39.89 -25.18 1.80
C SER A 27 38.87 -24.91 2.91
N ASP A 28 37.78 -24.23 2.57
CA ASP A 28 36.56 -24.18 3.39
C ASP A 28 35.72 -25.41 3.03
N ASP A 29 35.91 -26.50 3.77
CA ASP A 29 35.15 -27.74 3.58
C ASP A 29 33.76 -27.62 4.27
N GLU A 30 32.69 -27.49 3.47
CA GLU A 30 31.32 -27.17 3.90
C GLU A 30 30.51 -28.35 4.49
N ASN A 31 31.10 -29.54 4.64
CA ASN A 31 30.39 -30.78 5.01
C ASN A 31 30.58 -31.25 6.47
N VAL A 32 31.16 -30.45 7.36
CA VAL A 32 31.35 -30.88 8.76
C VAL A 32 30.15 -30.49 9.64
N PRO A 33 29.49 -31.44 10.33
CA PRO A 33 28.45 -31.14 11.30
C PRO A 33 28.98 -30.21 12.41
N LEU A 34 28.12 -29.32 12.92
CA LEU A 34 28.42 -28.33 13.98
C LEU A 34 28.97 -28.88 15.32
N ASN A 35 29.21 -30.19 15.44
CA ASN A 35 29.64 -30.87 16.66
C ASN A 35 30.97 -31.65 16.53
N GLN A 36 31.83 -31.37 15.54
CA GLN A 36 33.17 -31.96 15.52
C GLN A 36 34.28 -30.90 15.61
N ASP A 37 35.21 -31.17 16.53
CA ASP A 37 36.39 -30.38 16.88
C ASP A 37 37.28 -30.10 15.67
N ILE A 38 37.05 -28.98 14.98
CA ILE A 38 37.99 -28.43 14.00
C ILE A 38 38.82 -27.35 14.68
N TYR A 39 39.78 -27.77 15.52
CA TYR A 39 40.90 -26.94 15.94
C TYR A 39 42.22 -27.70 15.80
N GLY A 40 42.65 -27.84 14.54
CA GLY A 40 44.07 -28.04 14.23
C GLY A 40 44.79 -26.69 14.30
N GLY A 41 45.53 -26.44 15.39
CA GLY A 41 46.69 -25.55 15.33
C GLY A 41 46.49 -24.04 15.51
N SER A 42 45.57 -23.56 16.36
CA SER A 42 45.73 -22.24 16.99
C SER A 42 44.94 -22.17 18.29
N ARG A 43 45.57 -22.62 19.38
CA ARG A 43 45.08 -22.41 20.75
C ARG A 43 45.07 -20.92 21.07
N ARG A 44 43.89 -20.29 21.06
CA ARG A 44 43.59 -19.15 21.94
C ARG A 44 42.30 -19.43 22.71
N SER A 45 42.52 -19.92 23.93
CA SER A 45 41.68 -19.95 25.11
C SER A 45 40.17 -19.69 24.92
N VAL A 46 39.40 -20.76 24.76
CA VAL A 46 38.35 -20.97 25.78
C VAL A 46 39.13 -21.02 27.09
N GLN A 47 38.98 -20.00 27.92
CA GLN A 47 39.55 -20.04 29.26
C GLN A 47 39.05 -21.35 29.88
N GLU A 48 39.96 -22.28 30.20
CA GLU A 48 39.59 -23.51 30.90
C GLU A 48 38.80 -23.07 32.12
N THR A 49 37.48 -23.27 32.09
CA THR A 49 36.63 -23.09 33.26
C THR A 49 37.17 -24.09 34.26
N LYS A 50 37.92 -23.59 35.25
CA LYS A 50 38.43 -24.41 36.34
C LYS A 50 37.23 -25.15 36.92
N ALA A 51 37.34 -26.43 37.23
CA ALA A 51 36.19 -27.26 37.64
C ALA A 51 35.41 -26.73 38.87
N TRP A 52 35.97 -25.76 39.61
CA TRP A 52 35.31 -25.06 40.72
C TRP A 52 34.50 -23.82 40.28
N ASP A 53 34.72 -23.31 39.08
CA ASP A 53 34.07 -22.13 38.50
C ASP A 53 32.94 -22.56 37.54
N VAL A 54 31.99 -23.32 38.10
CA VAL A 54 30.78 -23.80 37.41
C VAL A 54 29.68 -22.73 37.42
N PHE A 55 29.83 -21.70 38.26
CA PHE A 55 28.87 -20.62 38.43
C PHE A 55 29.01 -19.60 37.31
N ARG A 56 28.22 -19.78 36.25
CA ARG A 56 28.10 -18.79 35.18
C ARG A 56 27.25 -17.63 35.68
N THR A 57 27.86 -16.47 35.90
CA THR A 57 27.12 -15.21 35.97
C THR A 57 26.68 -14.86 34.55
N LEU A 58 25.45 -15.21 34.20
CA LEU A 58 24.83 -14.65 33.01
C LEU A 58 24.69 -13.14 33.25
N PRO A 59 25.06 -12.29 32.27
CA PRO A 59 24.79 -10.87 32.40
C PRO A 59 23.30 -10.68 32.68
N PRO A 60 22.91 -9.80 33.61
CA PRO A 60 21.50 -9.47 33.79
C PRO A 60 20.95 -9.04 32.42
N SER A 61 19.76 -9.51 32.07
CA SER A 61 19.06 -9.07 30.86
C SER A 61 18.84 -7.57 30.98
N THR A 62 19.74 -6.78 30.41
CA THR A 62 19.52 -5.34 30.21
C THR A 62 18.51 -5.30 29.09
N SER A 63 17.26 -5.08 29.46
CA SER A 63 16.20 -5.02 28.49
C SER A 63 16.47 -3.86 27.54
N SER A 64 16.67 -4.17 26.27
CA SER A 64 16.60 -3.14 25.24
C SER A 64 15.19 -2.55 25.26
N LEU A 65 15.08 -1.22 25.18
CA LEU A 65 13.80 -0.50 25.15
C LEU A 65 12.85 -1.05 24.06
N SER A 66 13.44 -1.58 22.99
CA SER A 66 12.75 -2.22 21.89
C SER A 66 12.15 -3.62 22.19
N GLN A 67 12.56 -4.31 23.27
CA GLN A 67 12.11 -5.67 23.62
C GLN A 67 11.11 -5.75 24.80
N ASP A 68 10.94 -4.69 25.60
CA ASP A 68 10.37 -4.77 26.96
C ASP A 68 8.85 -4.95 27.10
N SER A 69 8.07 -5.08 26.02
CA SER A 69 6.59 -5.07 26.10
C SER A 69 5.83 -6.20 25.39
N GLN A 70 6.48 -7.28 24.96
CA GLN A 70 5.92 -8.06 23.85
C GLN A 70 4.98 -9.23 24.17
N LYS A 71 5.06 -9.94 25.31
CA LYS A 71 4.26 -11.19 25.45
C LYS A 71 2.74 -11.01 25.43
N PHE A 72 2.21 -10.07 26.24
CA PHE A 72 0.78 -9.76 26.24
C PHE A 72 0.35 -9.08 24.93
N LEU A 73 1.21 -8.22 24.39
CA LEU A 73 0.99 -7.53 23.12
C LEU A 73 0.92 -8.52 21.95
N GLU A 74 1.81 -9.51 21.90
CA GLU A 74 1.84 -10.56 20.88
C GLU A 74 0.61 -11.45 20.91
N LEU A 75 0.18 -11.88 22.11
CA LEU A 75 -1.07 -12.64 22.26
C LEU A 75 -2.25 -11.81 21.77
N THR A 76 -2.29 -10.53 22.16
CA THR A 76 -3.33 -9.58 21.71
C THR A 76 -3.30 -9.41 20.19
N ILE A 77 -2.13 -9.28 19.57
CA ILE A 77 -1.96 -9.19 18.12
C ILE A 77 -2.43 -10.47 17.44
N LYS A 78 -2.11 -11.66 17.97
CA LYS A 78 -2.58 -12.95 17.41
C LYS A 78 -4.11 -13.05 17.45
N CYS A 79 -4.72 -12.72 18.59
CA CYS A 79 -6.18 -12.68 18.73
C CYS A 79 -6.80 -11.65 17.77
N LEU A 80 -6.21 -10.46 17.65
CA LEU A 80 -6.67 -9.40 16.75
C LEU A 80 -6.57 -9.84 15.28
N LYS A 81 -5.53 -10.58 14.89
CA LYS A 81 -5.40 -11.15 13.54
C LYS A 81 -6.55 -12.11 13.25
N VAL A 82 -6.81 -13.09 14.12
CA VAL A 82 -7.93 -14.05 13.93
C VAL A 82 -9.27 -13.32 13.87
N PHE A 83 -9.51 -12.38 14.79
CA PHE A 83 -10.70 -11.54 14.78
C PHE A 83 -10.84 -10.77 13.47
N THR A 84 -9.76 -10.18 12.96
CA THR A 84 -9.76 -9.44 11.69
C THR A 84 -10.12 -10.35 10.51
N TYR A 85 -9.62 -11.59 10.47
CA TYR A 85 -9.98 -12.56 9.42
C TYR A 85 -11.48 -12.86 9.42
N LEU A 86 -12.05 -13.19 10.58
CA LEU A 86 -13.47 -13.53 10.71
C LEU A 86 -14.38 -12.33 10.47
N LEU A 87 -14.03 -11.16 11.02
CA LEU A 87 -14.78 -9.92 10.83
C LEU A 87 -14.82 -9.52 9.35
N THR A 88 -13.66 -9.52 8.67
CA THR A 88 -13.60 -9.15 7.25
C THR A 88 -14.40 -10.12 6.38
N PHE A 89 -14.30 -11.42 6.63
CA PHE A 89 -15.11 -12.43 5.95
C PHE A 89 -16.62 -12.18 6.12
N GLY A 90 -17.07 -12.03 7.38
CA GLY A 90 -18.48 -11.81 7.70
C GLY A 90 -19.03 -10.52 7.08
N VAL A 91 -18.27 -9.43 7.15
CA VAL A 91 -18.68 -8.14 6.57
C VAL A 91 -18.79 -8.22 5.05
N VAL A 92 -17.81 -8.80 4.35
CA VAL A 92 -17.84 -8.90 2.87
C VAL A 92 -19.02 -9.76 2.40
N LEU A 93 -19.27 -10.91 3.05
CA LEU A 93 -20.38 -11.78 2.71
C LEU A 93 -21.73 -11.12 2.99
N ALA A 94 -21.95 -10.62 4.21
CA ALA A 94 -23.21 -10.03 4.61
C ALA A 94 -23.55 -8.79 3.77
N SER A 95 -22.57 -7.91 3.55
CA SER A 95 -22.77 -6.72 2.72
C SER A 95 -23.07 -7.07 1.26
N GLY A 96 -22.34 -8.02 0.65
CA GLY A 96 -22.60 -8.49 -0.70
C GLY A 96 -24.03 -9.05 -0.88
N VAL A 97 -24.47 -9.90 0.06
CA VAL A 97 -25.79 -10.51 0.05
C VAL A 97 -26.91 -9.47 0.21
N ILE A 98 -26.76 -8.53 1.15
CA ILE A 98 -27.74 -7.46 1.37
C ILE A 98 -27.82 -6.54 0.15
N THR A 99 -26.68 -6.09 -0.38
CA THR A 99 -26.66 -5.23 -1.57
C THR A 99 -27.35 -5.92 -2.75
N LYS A 100 -27.06 -7.20 -3.01
CA LYS A 100 -27.69 -7.98 -4.08
C LYS A 100 -29.20 -8.10 -3.88
N GLY A 101 -29.62 -8.47 -2.67
CA GLY A 101 -31.03 -8.63 -2.32
C GLY A 101 -31.84 -7.34 -2.48
N LEU A 102 -31.26 -6.19 -2.08
CA LEU A 102 -31.89 -4.88 -2.24
C LEU A 102 -31.96 -4.43 -3.71
N VAL A 103 -30.93 -4.67 -4.52
CA VAL A 103 -31.00 -4.38 -5.97
C VAL A 103 -32.13 -5.18 -6.61
N LEU A 104 -32.22 -6.48 -6.31
CA LEU A 104 -33.30 -7.34 -6.82
C LEU A 104 -34.68 -6.92 -6.30
N LEU A 105 -34.76 -6.43 -5.06
CA LEU A 105 -35.99 -5.87 -4.50
C LEU A 105 -36.43 -4.64 -5.29
N MET A 106 -35.52 -3.70 -5.54
CA MET A 106 -35.79 -2.47 -6.29
C MET A 106 -36.20 -2.76 -7.73
N THR A 107 -35.48 -3.67 -8.43
CA THR A 107 -35.84 -4.04 -9.81
C THR A 107 -37.19 -4.72 -9.88
N SER A 108 -37.54 -5.54 -8.88
CA SER A 108 -38.83 -6.23 -8.86
C SER A 108 -40.03 -5.29 -8.71
N GLN A 109 -39.83 -4.03 -8.27
CA GLN A 109 -40.91 -3.05 -8.19
C GLN A 109 -41.16 -2.33 -9.52
N LEU A 110 -40.34 -2.54 -10.56
CA LEU A 110 -40.52 -1.90 -11.87
C LEU A 110 -41.49 -2.67 -12.80
N ARG A 111 -42.10 -3.75 -12.31
CA ARG A 111 -43.05 -4.57 -13.08
C ARG A 111 -44.40 -3.84 -13.17
N LYS A 112 -44.91 -3.64 -14.38
CA LYS A 112 -46.19 -2.96 -14.61
C LYS A 112 -47.35 -3.74 -13.97
N ALA A 113 -48.24 -3.03 -13.27
CA ALA A 113 -49.43 -3.58 -12.62
C ALA A 113 -49.12 -4.80 -11.71
N LYS A 114 -48.00 -4.74 -10.97
CA LYS A 114 -47.60 -5.79 -10.04
C LYS A 114 -48.64 -5.95 -8.94
N THR A 115 -49.09 -7.19 -8.73
CA THR A 115 -50.06 -7.56 -7.70
C THR A 115 -49.40 -8.42 -6.63
N LEU A 116 -49.45 -8.01 -5.36
CA LEU A 116 -48.86 -8.73 -4.23
C LEU A 116 -49.91 -9.11 -3.20
N SER A 117 -49.79 -10.29 -2.58
CA SER A 117 -50.63 -10.68 -1.44
C SER A 117 -50.43 -9.72 -0.26
N TYR A 118 -51.50 -9.11 0.24
CA TYR A 118 -51.46 -8.08 1.27
C TYR A 118 -51.91 -8.64 2.64
N CYS A 119 -51.20 -8.30 3.71
CA CYS A 119 -51.53 -8.73 5.07
C CYS A 119 -52.51 -7.74 5.72
N GLY A 120 -53.79 -8.12 5.90
CA GLY A 120 -54.79 -7.26 6.55
C GLY A 120 -54.62 -7.09 8.07
N LYS A 121 -53.78 -7.89 8.75
CA LYS A 121 -53.73 -7.98 10.23
C LYS A 121 -53.24 -6.70 10.92
N ARG A 122 -52.43 -5.86 10.28
CA ARG A 122 -51.83 -4.65 10.88
C ARG A 122 -52.79 -3.46 10.97
N ARG A 123 -53.86 -3.47 10.17
CA ARG A 123 -54.95 -2.48 10.17
C ARG A 123 -56.30 -3.19 10.34
N SER A 124 -56.45 -3.88 11.46
CA SER A 124 -57.64 -4.65 11.85
C SER A 124 -58.95 -3.83 11.93
N GLY A 125 -58.87 -2.50 11.88
CA GLY A 125 -60.03 -1.60 11.76
C GLY A 125 -60.49 -1.30 10.33
N LEU A 126 -59.69 -1.63 9.31
CA LEU A 126 -59.98 -1.33 7.89
C LEU A 126 -60.17 -2.61 7.06
N PHE A 127 -59.50 -3.71 7.44
CA PHE A 127 -59.52 -5.00 6.76
C PHE A 127 -59.92 -6.15 7.70
N SER A 128 -60.71 -7.10 7.21
CA SER A 128 -61.13 -8.27 7.99
C SER A 128 -60.01 -9.33 8.02
N PRO A 129 -59.69 -9.93 9.18
CA PRO A 129 -58.56 -10.86 9.33
C PRO A 129 -58.78 -12.23 8.67
N GLU A 130 -59.99 -12.55 8.23
CA GLU A 130 -60.37 -13.84 7.62
C GLU A 130 -60.34 -13.83 6.07
N LYS A 131 -60.04 -12.68 5.45
CA LYS A 131 -60.09 -12.48 4.00
C LYS A 131 -58.71 -12.22 3.41
N ASP A 132 -58.49 -12.71 2.20
CA ASP A 132 -57.26 -12.48 1.45
C ASP A 132 -57.35 -11.21 0.61
N TYR A 133 -56.28 -10.41 0.65
CA TYR A 133 -56.18 -9.14 -0.04
C TYR A 133 -55.02 -9.13 -1.03
N ARG A 134 -55.14 -8.37 -2.13
CA ARG A 134 -54.05 -8.11 -3.07
C ARG A 134 -53.85 -6.61 -3.28
N ALA A 135 -52.62 -6.15 -3.09
CA ALA A 135 -52.20 -4.78 -3.38
C ALA A 135 -51.71 -4.67 -4.82
N THR A 136 -52.20 -3.70 -5.57
CA THR A 136 -51.74 -3.36 -6.92
C THR A 136 -50.93 -2.08 -6.88
N LEU A 137 -49.67 -2.12 -7.34
CA LEU A 137 -48.79 -0.96 -7.34
C LEU A 137 -49.12 -0.01 -8.50
N PRO A 138 -49.23 1.31 -8.22
CA PRO A 138 -49.48 2.31 -9.27
C PRO A 138 -48.17 2.70 -9.99
N ASP A 139 -48.29 3.41 -11.10
CA ASP A 139 -47.14 3.75 -11.97
C ASP A 139 -46.15 4.72 -11.30
N GLU A 140 -46.60 5.52 -10.34
CA GLU A 140 -45.78 6.44 -9.56
C GLU A 140 -44.70 5.70 -8.75
N GLU A 141 -45.01 4.52 -8.19
CA GLU A 141 -44.01 3.69 -7.49
C GLU A 141 -42.90 3.23 -8.44
N ASN A 142 -43.25 2.84 -9.67
CA ASN A 142 -42.26 2.43 -10.68
C ASN A 142 -41.25 3.56 -10.95
N VAL A 143 -41.71 4.82 -10.97
CA VAL A 143 -40.86 6.00 -11.15
C VAL A 143 -39.91 6.16 -9.96
N VAL A 144 -40.39 6.05 -8.72
CA VAL A 144 -39.55 6.20 -7.51
C VAL A 144 -38.43 5.16 -7.50
N TRP A 145 -38.74 3.89 -7.73
CA TRP A 145 -37.74 2.82 -7.73
C TRP A 145 -36.75 2.94 -8.89
N ALA A 146 -37.18 3.45 -10.05
CA ALA A 146 -36.28 3.73 -11.16
C ALA A 146 -35.23 4.81 -10.80
N TRP A 147 -35.67 5.89 -10.14
CA TRP A 147 -34.78 6.93 -9.65
C TRP A 147 -33.86 6.44 -8.50
N MET A 148 -34.34 5.56 -7.61
CA MET A 148 -33.48 4.94 -6.60
C MET A 148 -32.35 4.11 -7.24
N LEU A 149 -32.65 3.32 -8.26
CA LEU A 149 -31.65 2.54 -9.01
C LEU A 149 -30.66 3.45 -9.76
N PHE A 150 -31.13 4.56 -10.30
CA PHE A 150 -30.30 5.60 -10.91
C PHE A 150 -29.31 6.20 -9.89
N PHE A 151 -29.78 6.58 -8.71
CA PHE A 151 -28.91 7.10 -7.65
C PHE A 151 -27.91 6.06 -7.15
N CYS A 152 -28.32 4.78 -7.02
CA CYS A 152 -27.40 3.68 -6.68
C CYS A 152 -26.23 3.57 -7.67
N PHE A 153 -26.50 3.77 -8.97
CA PHE A 153 -25.47 3.75 -10.02
C PHE A 153 -24.55 4.97 -9.98
N ILE A 154 -25.09 6.17 -9.70
CA ILE A 154 -24.33 7.43 -9.73
C ILE A 154 -23.30 7.52 -8.61
N VAL A 155 -23.61 7.05 -7.40
CA VAL A 155 -22.76 7.31 -6.22
C VAL A 155 -21.30 6.84 -6.43
N PRO A 156 -21.01 5.63 -6.92
CA PRO A 156 -19.64 5.22 -7.24
C PRO A 156 -19.01 5.99 -8.40
N GLU A 157 -19.79 6.44 -9.38
CA GLU A 157 -19.32 7.22 -10.53
C GLU A 157 -18.91 8.64 -10.12
N LEU A 158 -19.67 9.30 -9.23
CA LEU A 158 -19.26 10.57 -8.60
C LEU A 158 -18.00 10.39 -7.75
N GLY A 159 -17.90 9.28 -7.02
CA GLY A 159 -16.69 8.92 -6.28
C GLY A 159 -15.47 8.76 -7.20
N THR A 160 -15.67 8.15 -8.38
CA THR A 160 -14.63 8.01 -9.40
C THR A 160 -14.23 9.36 -9.98
N TRP A 161 -15.20 10.23 -10.27
CA TRP A 161 -14.96 11.58 -10.75
C TRP A 161 -14.15 12.40 -9.75
N PHE A 162 -14.57 12.47 -8.48
CA PHE A 162 -13.88 13.23 -7.43
C PHE A 162 -12.45 12.74 -7.22
N ARG A 163 -12.25 11.41 -7.17
CA ARG A 163 -10.92 10.81 -7.03
C ARG A 163 -10.03 11.14 -8.24
N SER A 164 -10.57 11.05 -9.44
CA SER A 164 -9.84 11.30 -10.69
C SER A 164 -9.43 12.77 -10.81
N THR A 165 -10.33 13.68 -10.46
CA THR A 165 -10.05 15.13 -10.39
C THR A 165 -8.96 15.42 -9.36
N ARG A 166 -9.06 14.88 -8.13
CA ARG A 166 -8.01 15.03 -7.10
C ARG A 166 -6.66 14.55 -7.63
N MET A 167 -6.59 13.39 -8.27
CA MET A 167 -5.32 12.85 -8.78
C MET A 167 -4.72 13.73 -9.87
N CYS A 168 -5.54 14.30 -10.77
CA CYS A 168 -5.05 15.21 -11.80
C CYS A 168 -4.62 16.59 -11.26
N VAL A 169 -5.08 16.98 -10.06
CA VAL A 169 -4.68 18.22 -9.38
C VAL A 169 -3.37 18.04 -8.59
N PHE A 170 -3.23 16.92 -7.88
CA PHE A 170 -2.12 16.69 -6.94
C PHE A 170 -0.98 15.82 -7.48
N LYS A 171 -1.16 15.15 -8.62
CA LYS A 171 -0.11 14.34 -9.26
C LYS A 171 0.08 14.76 -10.71
N SER A 172 1.24 14.42 -11.27
CA SER A 172 1.44 14.56 -12.71
C SER A 172 0.53 13.60 -13.47
N TRP A 173 0.08 14.03 -14.65
CA TRP A 173 -0.76 13.23 -15.53
C TRP A 173 -0.37 13.47 -16.98
N LYS A 174 -0.64 12.48 -17.83
CA LYS A 174 -0.41 12.58 -19.28
C LYS A 174 -1.74 12.51 -20.01
N ARG A 175 -1.85 13.26 -21.11
CA ARG A 175 -3.02 13.18 -21.99
C ARG A 175 -2.99 11.86 -22.76
N PRO A 176 -4.08 11.08 -22.75
CA PRO A 176 -4.19 9.89 -23.59
C PRO A 176 -4.22 10.30 -25.06
N PRO A 177 -3.69 9.46 -25.98
CA PRO A 177 -3.96 9.65 -27.40
C PRO A 177 -5.46 9.49 -27.65
N PHE A 178 -5.98 10.25 -28.61
CA PHE A 178 -7.43 10.32 -28.88
C PHE A 178 -8.04 8.93 -29.16
N GLY A 179 -7.33 8.07 -29.89
CA GLY A 179 -7.79 6.70 -30.19
C GLY A 179 -7.98 5.82 -28.96
N ASP A 180 -7.10 5.91 -27.96
CA ASP A 180 -7.24 5.13 -26.72
C ASP A 180 -8.45 5.59 -25.92
N MET A 181 -8.68 6.91 -25.86
CA MET A 181 -9.85 7.49 -25.20
C MET A 181 -11.16 7.05 -25.87
N MET A 182 -11.20 7.01 -27.20
CA MET A 182 -12.39 6.53 -27.94
C MET A 182 -12.69 5.06 -27.66
N TRP A 183 -11.69 4.17 -27.62
CA TRP A 183 -11.94 2.76 -27.29
C TRP A 183 -12.47 2.55 -25.87
N VAL A 184 -11.93 3.28 -24.89
CA VAL A 184 -12.46 3.25 -23.51
C VAL A 184 -13.90 3.76 -23.49
N LEU A 185 -14.19 4.87 -24.18
CA LEU A 185 -15.54 5.42 -24.26
C LEU A 185 -16.53 4.41 -24.86
N VAL A 186 -16.16 3.72 -25.93
CA VAL A 186 -17.00 2.70 -26.59
C VAL A 186 -17.30 1.54 -25.63
N PHE A 187 -16.27 0.94 -25.01
CA PHE A 187 -16.48 -0.21 -24.12
C PHE A 187 -17.28 0.15 -22.86
N GLU A 188 -17.03 1.32 -22.26
CA GLU A 188 -17.78 1.80 -21.10
C GLU A 188 -19.23 2.17 -21.48
N THR A 189 -19.46 2.66 -22.70
CA THR A 189 -20.82 2.91 -23.23
C THR A 189 -21.58 1.60 -23.39
N LEU A 190 -20.97 0.58 -24.02
CA LEU A 190 -21.58 -0.75 -24.17
C LEU A 190 -21.91 -1.37 -22.81
N HIS A 191 -20.97 -1.32 -21.86
CA HIS A 191 -21.19 -1.79 -20.49
C HIS A 191 -22.35 -1.07 -19.79
N THR A 192 -22.41 0.25 -19.91
CA THR A 192 -23.46 1.07 -19.26
C THR A 192 -24.84 0.79 -19.86
N ILE A 193 -24.94 0.69 -21.18
CA ILE A 193 -26.17 0.29 -21.87
C ILE A 193 -26.59 -1.12 -21.43
N GLY A 194 -25.68 -2.09 -21.44
CA GLY A 194 -25.96 -3.46 -21.03
C GLY A 194 -26.49 -3.54 -19.58
N THR A 195 -25.83 -2.83 -18.66
CA THR A 195 -26.24 -2.79 -17.25
C THR A 195 -27.63 -2.14 -17.09
N ALA A 196 -27.90 -1.05 -17.80
CA ALA A 196 -29.20 -0.39 -17.78
C ALA A 196 -30.31 -1.28 -18.35
N LEU A 197 -30.07 -1.96 -19.49
CA LEU A 197 -31.02 -2.91 -20.07
C LEU A 197 -31.29 -4.08 -19.12
N LEU A 198 -30.25 -4.60 -18.46
CA LEU A 198 -30.40 -5.68 -17.48
C LEU A 198 -31.30 -5.24 -16.32
N ILE A 199 -31.11 -4.03 -15.80
CA ILE A 199 -31.76 -3.53 -14.57
C ILE A 199 -33.20 -3.05 -14.83
N PHE A 200 -33.45 -2.32 -15.92
CA PHE A 200 -34.76 -1.70 -16.18
C PHE A 200 -35.67 -2.53 -17.09
N LEU A 201 -35.12 -3.44 -17.91
CA LEU A 201 -35.92 -4.23 -18.87
C LEU A 201 -35.93 -5.72 -18.56
N VAL A 202 -34.80 -6.31 -18.20
CA VAL A 202 -34.71 -7.78 -18.02
C VAL A 202 -35.10 -8.24 -16.61
N LEU A 203 -34.43 -7.73 -15.58
CA LEU A 203 -34.66 -8.17 -14.19
C LEU A 203 -36.08 -7.91 -13.66
N PRO A 204 -36.79 -6.82 -14.02
CA PRO A 204 -38.16 -6.61 -13.53
C PRO A 204 -39.18 -7.63 -14.04
N ASP A 205 -38.93 -8.22 -15.20
CA ASP A 205 -39.84 -9.19 -15.83
C ASP A 205 -39.44 -10.65 -15.52
N LEU A 206 -38.32 -10.85 -14.80
CA LEU A 206 -37.85 -12.16 -14.35
C LEU A 206 -38.14 -12.37 -12.86
N ASP A 207 -38.36 -13.63 -12.49
CA ASP A 207 -38.38 -14.05 -11.09
C ASP A 207 -37.05 -13.73 -10.40
N VAL A 208 -37.10 -13.31 -9.14
CA VAL A 208 -35.93 -12.81 -8.41
C VAL A 208 -34.84 -13.89 -8.26
N ILE A 209 -35.23 -15.16 -8.10
CA ILE A 209 -34.31 -16.29 -8.04
C ILE A 209 -33.58 -16.47 -9.38
N LYS A 210 -34.31 -16.45 -10.51
CA LYS A 210 -33.73 -16.52 -11.86
C LYS A 210 -32.85 -15.31 -12.16
N GLY A 211 -33.27 -14.12 -11.75
CA GLY A 211 -32.50 -12.88 -11.85
C GLY A 211 -31.16 -12.97 -11.12
N ALA A 212 -31.16 -13.49 -9.88
CA ALA A 212 -29.92 -13.73 -9.12
C ALA A 212 -28.99 -14.72 -9.85
N MET A 213 -29.52 -15.82 -10.37
CA MET A 213 -28.74 -16.81 -11.15
C MET A 213 -28.16 -16.21 -12.44
N LEU A 214 -28.92 -15.37 -13.13
CA LEU A 214 -28.54 -14.77 -14.40
C LEU A 214 -27.27 -13.91 -14.27
N THR A 215 -27.07 -13.27 -13.11
CA THR A 215 -25.89 -12.43 -12.88
C THR A 215 -24.56 -13.21 -12.89
N ASN A 216 -24.57 -14.54 -12.77
CA ASN A 216 -23.37 -15.38 -12.96
C ASN A 216 -22.91 -15.47 -14.43
N CYS A 217 -23.78 -15.11 -15.39
CA CYS A 217 -23.51 -15.22 -16.82
C CYS A 217 -22.84 -13.97 -17.42
N VAL A 218 -22.48 -12.99 -16.60
CA VAL A 218 -21.98 -11.68 -17.03
C VAL A 218 -20.47 -11.71 -17.37
N ALA A 219 -19.80 -12.87 -17.23
CA ALA A 219 -18.35 -13.00 -17.39
C ALA A 219 -17.90 -13.42 -18.82
N PHE A 220 -18.79 -13.38 -19.82
CA PHE A 220 -18.49 -13.89 -21.16
C PHE A 220 -17.29 -13.22 -21.87
N ILE A 221 -17.30 -11.89 -22.08
CA ILE A 221 -16.17 -11.17 -22.71
C ILE A 221 -14.87 -11.32 -21.91
N PRO A 222 -14.86 -11.20 -20.56
CA PRO A 222 -13.71 -11.54 -19.72
C PRO A 222 -13.14 -12.94 -19.99
N GLY A 223 -14.00 -13.97 -20.04
CA GLY A 223 -13.58 -15.33 -20.37
C GLY A 223 -13.00 -15.46 -21.78
N LEU A 224 -13.61 -14.78 -22.76
CA LEU A 224 -13.17 -14.82 -24.16
C LEU A 224 -11.81 -14.14 -24.32
N PHE A 225 -11.63 -12.97 -23.74
CA PHE A 225 -10.35 -12.26 -23.78
C PHE A 225 -9.29 -13.03 -22.99
N GLY A 226 -9.65 -13.62 -21.85
CA GLY A 226 -8.76 -14.49 -21.07
C GLY A 226 -8.20 -15.66 -21.89
N LEU A 227 -9.07 -16.35 -22.63
CA LEU A 227 -8.70 -17.43 -23.55
C LEU A 227 -7.74 -16.93 -24.65
N LEU A 228 -8.11 -15.83 -25.33
CA LEU A 228 -7.33 -15.28 -26.44
C LEU A 228 -5.99 -14.67 -25.97
N SER A 229 -5.89 -14.33 -24.69
CA SER A 229 -4.72 -13.72 -24.08
C SER A 229 -3.64 -14.72 -23.66
N ARG A 230 -3.90 -16.03 -23.67
CA ARG A 230 -2.95 -17.05 -23.20
C ARG A 230 -1.67 -17.12 -24.03
N THR A 231 -0.54 -17.28 -23.34
CA THR A 231 0.79 -17.35 -23.97
C THR A 231 1.36 -18.78 -23.97
N ARG A 232 2.33 -19.09 -24.86
CA ARG A 232 3.00 -20.41 -24.89
C ARG A 232 3.94 -20.66 -23.71
N LYS A 233 4.28 -19.64 -22.92
CA LYS A 233 5.24 -19.73 -21.81
C LYS A 233 4.62 -20.26 -20.51
N GLU A 234 3.29 -20.29 -20.43
CA GLU A 234 2.58 -20.81 -19.26
C GLU A 234 2.70 -22.35 -19.18
N SER A 235 2.67 -22.91 -17.97
CA SER A 235 2.54 -24.35 -17.77
C SER A 235 1.10 -24.82 -18.04
N HIS A 236 0.95 -26.06 -18.51
CA HIS A 236 -0.34 -26.72 -18.77
C HIS A 236 -1.33 -25.92 -19.64
N VAL A 237 -0.83 -25.24 -20.69
CA VAL A 237 -1.65 -24.40 -21.58
C VAL A 237 -2.82 -25.16 -22.18
N ALA A 238 -2.63 -26.40 -22.63
CA ALA A 238 -3.70 -27.20 -23.26
C ALA A 238 -4.88 -27.43 -22.31
N LEU A 239 -4.60 -27.83 -21.05
CA LEU A 239 -5.63 -28.03 -20.03
C LEU A 239 -6.35 -26.71 -19.71
N LYS A 240 -5.60 -25.62 -19.56
CA LYS A 240 -6.17 -24.31 -19.27
C LYS A 240 -7.05 -23.78 -20.40
N VAL A 241 -6.65 -23.98 -21.67
CA VAL A 241 -7.47 -23.66 -22.85
C VAL A 241 -8.75 -24.48 -22.89
N MET A 242 -8.68 -25.79 -22.60
CA MET A 242 -9.85 -26.65 -22.54
C MET A 242 -10.84 -26.18 -21.47
N MET A 243 -10.34 -25.84 -20.27
CA MET A 243 -11.16 -25.32 -19.18
C MET A 243 -11.78 -23.96 -19.50
N ASP A 244 -11.06 -23.06 -20.19
CA ASP A 244 -11.63 -21.79 -20.65
C ASP A 244 -12.76 -22.00 -21.68
N LEU A 245 -12.58 -22.94 -22.62
CA LEU A 245 -13.62 -23.28 -23.60
C LEU A 245 -14.87 -23.85 -22.91
N LEU A 246 -14.68 -24.71 -21.91
CA LEU A 246 -15.78 -25.24 -21.10
C LEU A 246 -16.49 -24.12 -20.32
N ALA A 247 -15.72 -23.22 -19.69
CA ALA A 247 -16.28 -22.09 -18.97
C ALA A 247 -17.09 -21.17 -19.89
N LEU A 248 -16.62 -20.90 -21.11
CA LEU A 248 -17.34 -20.11 -22.11
C LEU A 248 -18.61 -20.81 -22.60
N ALA A 249 -18.56 -22.13 -22.83
CA ALA A 249 -19.73 -22.91 -23.19
C ALA A 249 -20.81 -22.80 -22.09
N CYS A 250 -20.41 -22.94 -20.83
CA CYS A 250 -21.32 -22.75 -19.68
C CYS A 250 -21.93 -21.34 -19.67
N GLN A 251 -21.16 -20.27 -19.88
CA GLN A 251 -21.70 -18.89 -19.94
C GLN A 251 -22.70 -18.72 -21.09
N LEU A 252 -22.40 -19.30 -22.26
CA LEU A 252 -23.26 -19.23 -23.43
C LEU A 252 -24.61 -19.92 -23.21
N THR A 253 -24.66 -21.00 -22.41
CA THR A 253 -25.94 -21.63 -22.07
C THR A 253 -26.91 -20.67 -21.38
N GLY A 254 -26.43 -19.72 -20.57
CA GLY A 254 -27.27 -18.70 -19.94
C GLY A 254 -27.97 -17.77 -20.95
N PHE A 255 -27.40 -17.60 -22.14
CA PHE A 255 -27.97 -16.76 -23.20
C PHE A 255 -29.12 -17.48 -23.92
N VAL A 256 -29.12 -18.81 -23.92
CA VAL A 256 -30.05 -19.60 -24.74
C VAL A 256 -31.13 -20.26 -23.88
N VAL A 257 -30.75 -20.82 -22.72
CA VAL A 257 -31.65 -21.61 -21.86
C VAL A 257 -32.79 -20.75 -21.31
N TRP A 258 -32.49 -19.61 -20.68
CA TRP A 258 -33.54 -18.81 -20.05
C TRP A 258 -34.54 -18.17 -21.02
N PRO A 259 -34.11 -17.60 -22.16
CA PRO A 259 -35.06 -17.08 -23.13
C PRO A 259 -36.02 -18.15 -23.65
N ILE A 260 -35.54 -19.36 -23.93
CA ILE A 260 -36.38 -20.46 -24.43
C ILE A 260 -37.33 -20.98 -23.35
N VAL A 261 -36.82 -21.21 -22.13
CA VAL A 261 -37.63 -21.74 -21.01
C VAL A 261 -38.75 -20.78 -20.63
N GLU A 262 -38.47 -19.48 -20.61
CA GLU A 262 -39.48 -18.48 -20.22
C GLU A 262 -40.44 -18.16 -21.37
N TYR A 263 -39.97 -18.15 -22.63
CA TYR A 263 -40.84 -17.99 -23.80
C TYR A 263 -41.89 -19.11 -23.91
N ASN A 264 -41.49 -20.36 -23.61
CA ASN A 264 -42.42 -21.49 -23.60
C ASN A 264 -43.47 -21.40 -22.49
N LYS A 265 -43.20 -20.64 -21.41
CA LYS A 265 -44.13 -20.45 -20.30
C LYS A 265 -45.04 -19.23 -20.49
N ASN A 266 -44.51 -18.13 -21.02
CA ASN A 266 -45.21 -16.85 -21.18
C ASN A 266 -44.90 -16.23 -22.56
N PRO A 267 -45.60 -16.65 -23.64
CA PRO A 267 -45.31 -16.21 -25.01
C PRO A 267 -45.57 -14.71 -25.27
N ASP A 268 -46.35 -14.05 -24.42
CA ASP A 268 -46.73 -12.63 -24.57
C ASP A 268 -45.61 -11.63 -24.20
N VAL A 269 -44.53 -12.10 -23.55
CA VAL A 269 -43.45 -11.24 -23.05
C VAL A 269 -42.24 -11.23 -23.99
N TRP A 270 -42.32 -10.44 -25.07
CA TRP A 270 -41.21 -10.32 -26.05
C TRP A 270 -39.88 -9.82 -25.44
N ARG A 271 -39.95 -9.10 -24.31
CA ARG A 271 -38.79 -8.49 -23.62
C ARG A 271 -37.77 -9.52 -23.12
N ILE A 272 -38.17 -10.78 -22.98
CA ILE A 272 -37.30 -11.91 -22.59
C ILE A 272 -36.13 -12.09 -23.58
N TRP A 273 -36.33 -11.77 -24.87
CA TRP A 273 -35.26 -11.83 -25.88
C TRP A 273 -34.19 -10.75 -25.74
N LEU A 274 -34.36 -9.80 -24.80
CA LEU A 274 -33.32 -8.82 -24.44
C LEU A 274 -32.28 -9.37 -23.45
N ILE A 275 -32.47 -10.59 -22.92
CA ILE A 275 -31.51 -11.24 -22.02
C ILE A 275 -30.11 -11.40 -22.65
N PRO A 276 -29.94 -12.03 -23.85
CA PRO A 276 -28.62 -12.17 -24.47
C PRO A 276 -27.89 -10.85 -24.72
N PRO A 277 -28.51 -9.82 -25.35
CA PRO A 277 -27.81 -8.57 -25.58
C PRO A 277 -27.51 -7.83 -24.27
N ALA A 278 -28.36 -7.87 -23.25
CA ALA A 278 -28.10 -7.21 -21.97
C ALA A 278 -26.87 -7.80 -21.26
N ILE A 279 -26.78 -9.13 -21.16
CA ILE A 279 -25.65 -9.80 -20.48
C ILE A 279 -24.36 -9.65 -21.27
N PHE A 280 -24.42 -9.84 -22.59
CA PHE A 280 -23.27 -9.68 -23.47
C PHE A 280 -22.70 -8.27 -23.38
N LEU A 281 -23.55 -7.24 -23.46
CA LEU A 281 -23.12 -5.84 -23.35
C LEU A 281 -22.56 -5.52 -21.96
N THR A 282 -23.18 -6.04 -20.89
CA THR A 282 -22.70 -5.83 -19.51
C THR A 282 -21.28 -6.38 -19.33
N SER A 283 -20.93 -7.49 -20.00
CA SER A 283 -19.61 -8.13 -19.87
C SER A 283 -18.43 -7.29 -20.38
N PHE A 284 -18.66 -6.27 -21.21
CA PHE A 284 -17.59 -5.39 -21.69
C PHE A 284 -16.93 -4.55 -20.59
N GLY A 285 -17.55 -4.37 -19.42
CA GLY A 285 -17.04 -3.48 -18.37
C GLY A 285 -15.66 -3.84 -17.84
N TRP A 286 -15.26 -5.12 -17.92
CA TRP A 286 -14.00 -5.62 -17.35
C TRP A 286 -12.98 -6.06 -18.38
N TRP A 287 -13.16 -5.67 -19.64
CA TRP A 287 -12.33 -6.07 -20.77
C TRP A 287 -10.82 -5.89 -20.49
N GLU A 288 -10.42 -4.76 -19.92
CA GLU A 288 -9.01 -4.36 -19.73
C GLU A 288 -8.23 -5.37 -18.89
N ASN A 289 -8.89 -6.01 -17.93
CA ASN A 289 -8.22 -6.94 -17.02
C ASN A 289 -7.73 -8.20 -17.74
N TYR A 290 -8.44 -8.65 -18.77
CA TYR A 290 -8.27 -9.95 -19.43
C TYR A 290 -7.45 -9.88 -20.73
N VAL A 291 -6.76 -8.76 -20.98
CA VAL A 291 -5.94 -8.55 -22.18
C VAL A 291 -4.44 -8.50 -21.85
N ASP A 292 -3.63 -9.14 -22.68
CA ASP A 292 -2.16 -9.11 -22.62
C ASP A 292 -1.53 -8.69 -23.96
N LYS A 293 -0.45 -7.89 -23.87
CA LYS A 293 0.41 -7.47 -24.99
C LYS A 293 1.17 -8.63 -25.64
N ASN A 294 1.38 -9.73 -24.92
CA ASN A 294 2.11 -10.90 -25.38
C ASN A 294 1.22 -11.94 -26.09
N SER A 295 -0.07 -11.64 -26.23
CA SER A 295 -1.04 -12.50 -26.92
C SER A 295 -0.69 -12.73 -28.40
N ARG A 296 -1.15 -13.87 -28.94
CA ARG A 296 -0.94 -14.25 -30.35
C ARG A 296 -1.82 -13.46 -31.31
N PHE A 297 -3.00 -13.05 -30.86
CA PHE A 297 -3.99 -12.36 -31.68
C PHE A 297 -3.66 -10.87 -31.76
N SER A 298 -3.57 -10.33 -32.98
CA SER A 298 -3.19 -8.93 -33.23
C SER A 298 -4.11 -7.93 -32.53
N THR A 299 -5.42 -8.22 -32.47
CA THR A 299 -6.43 -7.38 -31.82
C THR A 299 -6.24 -7.31 -30.31
N ILE A 300 -6.07 -8.46 -29.65
CA ILE A 300 -5.79 -8.56 -28.20
C ILE A 300 -4.44 -7.91 -27.88
N LYS A 301 -3.43 -8.10 -28.72
CA LYS A 301 -2.14 -7.43 -28.58
C LYS A 301 -2.26 -5.91 -28.65
N TYR A 302 -3.09 -5.38 -29.55
CA TYR A 302 -3.36 -3.94 -29.63
C TYR A 302 -4.04 -3.41 -28.37
N PHE A 303 -5.08 -4.10 -27.88
CA PHE A 303 -5.75 -3.76 -26.63
C PHE A 303 -4.83 -3.89 -25.40
N GLY A 304 -3.91 -4.86 -25.38
CA GLY A 304 -2.88 -5.00 -24.35
C GLY A 304 -1.93 -3.81 -24.30
N ARG A 305 -1.58 -3.21 -25.45
CA ARG A 305 -0.79 -1.96 -25.48
C ARG A 305 -1.62 -0.76 -24.99
N ILE A 306 -2.92 -0.72 -25.27
CA ILE A 306 -3.81 0.32 -24.72
C ILE A 306 -3.85 0.22 -23.19
N LYS A 307 -4.03 -0.98 -22.64
CA LYS A 307 -3.99 -1.25 -21.18
C LYS A 307 -2.74 -0.67 -20.51
N GLU A 308 -1.55 -0.87 -21.09
CA GLU A 308 -0.31 -0.32 -20.53
C GLU A 308 -0.27 1.21 -20.54
N ARG A 309 -0.76 1.83 -21.61
CA ARG A 309 -0.83 3.31 -21.70
C ARG A 309 -1.88 3.88 -20.75
N LEU A 310 -3.02 3.20 -20.62
CA LEU A 310 -4.12 3.58 -19.74
C LEU A 310 -3.71 3.61 -18.26
N TRP A 311 -2.75 2.77 -17.83
CA TRP A 311 -2.23 2.84 -16.46
C TRP A 311 -1.82 4.28 -16.09
N LYS A 312 -1.17 5.01 -17.00
CA LYS A 312 -0.68 6.37 -16.75
C LYS A 312 -1.71 7.47 -17.04
N THR A 313 -2.72 7.19 -17.85
CA THR A 313 -3.69 8.19 -18.31
C THR A 313 -5.12 8.00 -17.78
N ARG A 314 -5.36 6.93 -16.99
CA ARG A 314 -6.68 6.52 -16.50
C ARG A 314 -7.43 7.64 -15.83
N TYR A 315 -6.82 8.30 -14.84
CA TYR A 315 -7.51 9.33 -14.08
C TYR A 315 -7.98 10.49 -14.97
N PHE A 316 -7.19 10.85 -15.98
CA PHE A 316 -7.64 11.85 -16.95
C PHE A 316 -8.84 11.35 -17.77
N CYS A 317 -8.80 10.11 -18.28
CA CYS A 317 -9.93 9.53 -19.03
C CYS A 317 -11.21 9.49 -18.18
N TYR A 318 -11.10 9.04 -16.92
CA TYR A 318 -12.25 8.83 -16.05
C TYR A 318 -12.87 10.11 -15.48
N ILE A 319 -12.26 11.29 -15.67
CA ILE A 319 -12.96 12.58 -15.45
C ILE A 319 -14.12 12.73 -16.44
N PHE A 320 -13.91 12.35 -17.70
CA PHE A 320 -14.91 12.46 -18.76
C PHE A 320 -15.81 11.23 -18.84
N VAL A 321 -15.21 10.04 -18.73
CA VAL A 321 -15.95 8.76 -18.83
C VAL A 321 -16.98 8.62 -17.72
N SER A 322 -16.69 9.01 -16.47
CA SER A 322 -17.67 8.90 -15.39
C SER A 322 -18.92 9.75 -15.64
N LEU A 323 -18.74 10.99 -16.11
CA LEU A 323 -19.85 11.88 -16.48
C LEU A 323 -20.63 11.35 -17.68
N TRP A 324 -19.92 10.80 -18.67
CA TRP A 324 -20.54 10.17 -19.83
C TRP A 324 -21.40 8.97 -19.46
N LYS A 325 -20.93 8.09 -18.56
CA LYS A 325 -21.69 6.94 -18.06
C LYS A 325 -22.97 7.37 -17.36
N ILE A 326 -22.92 8.41 -16.52
CA ILE A 326 -24.11 8.96 -15.85
C ILE A 326 -25.15 9.40 -16.89
N LEU A 327 -24.71 10.13 -17.93
CA LEU A 327 -25.59 10.60 -19.00
C LEU A 327 -26.22 9.46 -19.81
N ILE A 328 -25.42 8.45 -20.18
CA ILE A 328 -25.92 7.30 -20.95
C ILE A 328 -26.87 6.45 -20.10
N PHE A 329 -26.54 6.20 -18.84
CA PHE A 329 -27.41 5.44 -17.94
C PHE A 329 -28.74 6.15 -17.72
N PHE A 330 -28.72 7.49 -17.58
CA PHE A 330 -29.93 8.32 -17.52
C PHE A 330 -30.77 8.22 -18.80
N ALA A 331 -30.15 8.36 -19.97
CA ALA A 331 -30.85 8.29 -21.25
C ALA A 331 -31.51 6.93 -21.46
N VAL A 332 -30.81 5.83 -21.15
CA VAL A 332 -31.37 4.48 -21.26
C VAL A 332 -32.46 4.22 -20.23
N MET A 333 -32.33 4.75 -19.00
CA MET A 333 -33.40 4.69 -17.99
C MET A 333 -34.67 5.35 -18.52
N VAL A 334 -34.59 6.58 -19.02
CA VAL A 334 -35.74 7.33 -19.54
C VAL A 334 -36.38 6.60 -20.72
N LEU A 335 -35.58 6.09 -21.67
CA LEU A 335 -36.09 5.29 -22.79
C LEU A 335 -36.76 3.99 -22.32
N SER A 336 -36.16 3.29 -21.36
CA SER A 336 -36.67 2.02 -20.83
C SER A 336 -38.00 2.23 -20.09
N MET A 337 -38.07 3.25 -19.22
CA MET A 337 -39.29 3.60 -18.49
C MET A 337 -40.39 4.10 -19.44
N GLY A 338 -40.03 4.82 -20.51
CA GLY A 338 -40.96 5.23 -21.56
C GLY A 338 -41.63 4.06 -22.30
N THR A 339 -41.05 2.86 -22.28
CA THR A 339 -41.71 1.66 -22.81
C THR A 339 -42.63 0.95 -21.79
N ARG A 340 -42.58 1.33 -20.51
CA ARG A 340 -43.35 0.69 -19.42
C ARG A 340 -44.54 1.55 -18.99
N LEU A 341 -44.32 2.86 -18.90
CA LEU A 341 -45.31 3.84 -18.46
C LEU A 341 -46.21 4.26 -19.62
N ASP A 342 -47.47 4.54 -19.33
CA ASP A 342 -48.44 4.98 -20.35
C ASP A 342 -48.16 6.42 -20.83
N ASN A 343 -47.55 7.25 -19.97
CA ASN A 343 -47.14 8.61 -20.28
C ASN A 343 -45.63 8.79 -20.06
N PHE A 344 -44.93 9.34 -21.05
CA PHE A 344 -43.47 9.55 -20.95
C PHE A 344 -43.09 10.64 -19.93
N SER A 345 -43.97 11.62 -19.70
CA SER A 345 -43.70 12.76 -18.81
C SER A 345 -43.70 12.38 -17.32
N THR A 346 -44.33 11.27 -16.93
CA THR A 346 -44.43 10.86 -15.52
C THR A 346 -43.07 10.48 -14.92
N VAL A 347 -42.10 10.07 -15.74
CA VAL A 347 -40.71 9.83 -15.29
C VAL A 347 -40.07 11.08 -14.69
N PHE A 348 -40.46 12.26 -15.17
CA PHE A 348 -39.90 13.54 -14.73
C PHE A 348 -40.69 14.19 -13.59
N ASP A 349 -41.87 13.67 -13.26
CA ASP A 349 -42.71 14.20 -12.18
C ASP A 349 -42.30 13.63 -10.82
N LEU A 350 -41.12 14.05 -10.37
CA LEU A 350 -40.53 13.63 -9.10
C LEU A 350 -41.36 14.06 -7.89
N HIS A 351 -42.04 15.20 -7.96
CA HIS A 351 -42.78 15.72 -6.81
C HIS A 351 -43.98 14.83 -6.47
N THR A 352 -44.76 14.41 -7.47
CA THR A 352 -45.90 13.51 -7.25
C THR A 352 -45.44 12.10 -6.89
N ALA A 353 -44.39 11.59 -7.57
CA ALA A 353 -43.85 10.26 -7.32
C ALA A 353 -43.34 10.09 -5.87
N PHE A 354 -42.57 11.05 -5.35
CA PHE A 354 -42.03 10.99 -3.97
C PHE A 354 -43.04 11.44 -2.90
N SER A 355 -44.18 11.99 -3.29
CA SER A 355 -45.27 12.34 -2.37
C SER A 355 -46.11 11.11 -2.01
N SER A 356 -46.97 11.26 -0.99
CA SER A 356 -47.87 10.19 -0.57
C SER A 356 -48.94 10.00 -1.64
N HIS A 357 -49.01 8.82 -2.23
CA HIS A 357 -50.01 8.46 -3.24
C HIS A 357 -50.75 7.18 -2.80
N SER A 358 -51.91 6.90 -3.42
CA SER A 358 -52.80 5.81 -2.99
C SER A 358 -52.47 4.48 -3.69
N ILE A 359 -52.29 3.43 -2.89
CA ILE A 359 -52.12 2.04 -3.34
C ILE A 359 -53.45 1.32 -3.22
N ASN A 360 -53.94 0.73 -4.31
CA ASN A 360 -55.22 0.05 -4.34
C ASN A 360 -55.10 -1.37 -3.78
N VAL A 361 -55.88 -1.68 -2.74
CA VAL A 361 -55.98 -3.02 -2.16
C VAL A 361 -57.34 -3.61 -2.49
N THR A 362 -57.35 -4.77 -3.14
CA THR A 362 -58.54 -5.49 -3.60
C THR A 362 -58.73 -6.76 -2.77
N GLU A 363 -59.98 -7.07 -2.43
CA GLU A 363 -60.34 -8.34 -1.77
C GLU A 363 -60.44 -9.47 -2.80
N VAL A 364 -59.81 -10.61 -2.53
CA VAL A 364 -59.86 -11.80 -3.41
C VAL A 364 -60.92 -12.77 -2.88
N ARG A 365 -61.88 -13.15 -3.73
CA ARG A 365 -62.90 -14.16 -3.40
C ARG A 365 -62.43 -15.55 -3.84
N GLU A 366 -62.32 -16.50 -2.92
CA GLU A 366 -62.12 -17.91 -3.28
C GLU A 366 -63.33 -18.42 -4.09
N ARG A 367 -63.09 -18.93 -5.31
CA ARG A 367 -64.09 -19.75 -6.00
C ARG A 367 -64.09 -21.13 -5.37
N LEU A 368 -65.14 -21.49 -4.63
CA LEU A 368 -65.37 -22.88 -4.22
C LEU A 368 -65.42 -23.78 -5.48
N PRO A 369 -64.63 -24.87 -5.56
CA PRO A 369 -64.78 -25.86 -6.62
C PRO A 369 -65.99 -26.74 -6.29
N GLY A 370 -67.13 -26.53 -6.95
CA GLY A 370 -68.24 -27.49 -6.88
C GLY A 370 -69.68 -27.02 -7.09
N LEU A 371 -69.97 -25.72 -7.30
CA LEU A 371 -71.36 -25.30 -7.54
C LEU A 371 -71.56 -24.80 -8.98
N LEU A 372 -72.04 -25.71 -9.84
CA LEU A 372 -72.67 -25.37 -11.12
C LEU A 372 -74.02 -24.71 -10.83
N VAL A 373 -74.14 -23.40 -11.08
CA VAL A 373 -75.44 -22.75 -11.26
C VAL A 373 -75.46 -22.16 -12.67
N PRO A 374 -76.35 -22.64 -13.57
CA PRO A 374 -76.58 -22.00 -14.85
C PRO A 374 -77.53 -20.80 -14.67
N ASP A 375 -77.25 -19.75 -15.43
CA ASP A 375 -78.09 -18.58 -15.71
C ASP A 375 -78.50 -17.67 -14.54
N SER A 376 -77.79 -16.54 -14.41
CA SER A 376 -78.45 -15.23 -14.37
C SER A 376 -77.48 -14.11 -14.72
N SER A 377 -77.76 -13.41 -15.81
CA SER A 377 -77.17 -12.14 -16.18
C SER A 377 -77.73 -11.02 -15.29
N THR A 378 -77.18 -10.84 -14.08
CA THR A 378 -77.17 -9.58 -13.30
C THR A 378 -76.62 -9.85 -11.89
N VAL A 379 -75.30 -9.83 -11.73
CA VAL A 379 -74.65 -9.46 -10.47
C VAL A 379 -73.43 -8.63 -10.84
N ALA A 380 -73.50 -7.32 -10.64
CA ALA A 380 -72.34 -6.44 -10.74
C ALA A 380 -71.27 -6.91 -9.73
N PRO A 381 -69.98 -6.97 -10.10
CA PRO A 381 -68.94 -7.31 -9.14
C PRO A 381 -68.73 -6.12 -8.21
N LEU A 382 -69.18 -6.23 -6.97
CA LEU A 382 -68.70 -5.37 -5.87
C LEU A 382 -67.26 -5.78 -5.53
N GLU A 383 -66.30 -5.32 -6.33
CA GLU A 383 -64.87 -5.32 -5.95
C GLU A 383 -64.64 -4.16 -4.97
N HIS A 384 -64.68 -4.44 -3.67
CA HIS A 384 -64.42 -3.42 -2.66
C HIS A 384 -62.92 -3.09 -2.64
N THR A 385 -62.51 -2.09 -3.43
CA THR A 385 -61.14 -1.57 -3.43
C THR A 385 -60.96 -0.54 -2.33
N GLN A 386 -59.97 -0.74 -1.45
CA GLN A 386 -59.62 0.24 -0.41
C GLN A 386 -58.23 0.84 -0.69
N PRO A 387 -58.11 2.17 -0.82
CA PRO A 387 -56.82 2.82 -1.03
C PRO A 387 -56.03 2.97 0.29
N ILE A 388 -54.75 2.64 0.26
CA ILE A 388 -53.79 2.82 1.37
C ILE A 388 -52.74 3.87 0.95
N PRO A 389 -52.36 4.83 1.82
CA PRO A 389 -51.26 5.75 1.51
C PRO A 389 -49.91 5.05 1.44
N SER A 390 -49.11 5.36 0.43
CA SER A 390 -47.71 4.92 0.29
C SER A 390 -46.82 5.53 1.38
N GLN A 391 -45.70 4.85 1.68
CA GLN A 391 -44.79 5.25 2.75
C GLN A 391 -43.54 5.93 2.16
N GLN A 392 -43.53 7.27 2.19
CA GLN A 392 -42.51 8.13 1.55
C GLN A 392 -41.05 7.80 1.95
N GLY A 393 -40.81 7.38 3.19
CA GLY A 393 -39.45 7.13 3.68
C GLY A 393 -38.80 5.84 3.18
N THR A 394 -39.59 4.83 2.80
CA THR A 394 -39.08 3.48 2.53
C THR A 394 -38.07 3.43 1.38
N PRO A 395 -38.32 4.02 0.20
CA PRO A 395 -37.37 3.98 -0.91
C PRO A 395 -36.03 4.63 -0.57
N ILE A 396 -36.06 5.73 0.21
CA ILE A 396 -34.87 6.45 0.66
C ILE A 396 -34.06 5.57 1.63
N TYR A 397 -34.69 4.92 2.62
CA TYR A 397 -33.98 4.03 3.54
C TYR A 397 -33.34 2.84 2.80
N VAL A 398 -34.07 2.23 1.86
CA VAL A 398 -33.54 1.12 1.05
C VAL A 398 -32.34 1.57 0.22
N PHE A 399 -32.42 2.74 -0.42
CA PHE A 399 -31.30 3.34 -1.13
C PHE A 399 -30.08 3.58 -0.24
N LEU A 400 -30.26 4.20 0.93
CA LEU A 400 -29.15 4.49 1.86
C LEU A 400 -28.48 3.21 2.37
N ILE A 401 -29.26 2.17 2.70
CA ILE A 401 -28.73 0.88 3.12
C ILE A 401 -27.99 0.20 1.97
N GLN A 402 -28.51 0.26 0.74
CA GLN A 402 -27.85 -0.31 -0.43
C GLN A 402 -26.50 0.36 -0.69
N VAL A 403 -26.44 1.69 -0.69
CA VAL A 403 -25.19 2.44 -0.90
C VAL A 403 -24.18 2.16 0.19
N PHE A 404 -24.62 2.14 1.46
CA PHE A 404 -23.74 1.87 2.59
C PHE A 404 -23.17 0.44 2.56
N THR A 405 -24.01 -0.56 2.30
CA THR A 405 -23.57 -1.96 2.21
C THR A 405 -22.66 -2.20 1.01
N ALA A 406 -22.97 -1.62 -0.16
CA ALA A 406 -22.10 -1.73 -1.34
C ALA A 406 -20.73 -1.10 -1.08
N TRP A 407 -20.71 0.06 -0.41
CA TRP A 407 -19.46 0.72 0.01
C TRP A 407 -18.67 -0.13 1.01
N LEU A 408 -19.33 -0.72 2.02
CA LEU A 408 -18.68 -1.63 2.97
C LEU A 408 -18.04 -2.83 2.27
N CYS A 409 -18.76 -3.48 1.36
CA CYS A 409 -18.26 -4.63 0.60
C CYS A 409 -16.97 -4.26 -0.16
N TYR A 410 -16.97 -3.10 -0.82
CA TYR A 410 -15.80 -2.59 -1.55
C TYR A 410 -14.62 -2.19 -0.64
N ILE A 411 -14.87 -1.53 0.50
CA ILE A 411 -13.81 -1.11 1.42
C ILE A 411 -13.17 -2.33 2.09
N PHE A 412 -13.96 -3.27 2.60
CA PHE A 412 -13.45 -4.48 3.25
C PHE A 412 -12.81 -5.45 2.24
N GLY A 413 -13.34 -5.55 1.02
CA GLY A 413 -12.70 -6.30 -0.07
C GLY A 413 -11.32 -5.73 -0.44
N LYS A 414 -11.21 -4.40 -0.56
CA LYS A 414 -9.90 -3.73 -0.74
C LYS A 414 -8.96 -3.95 0.42
N PHE A 415 -9.46 -3.85 1.65
CA PHE A 415 -8.67 -4.07 2.85
C PHE A 415 -8.09 -5.49 2.84
N ALA A 416 -8.92 -6.51 2.62
CA ALA A 416 -8.51 -7.91 2.53
C ALA A 416 -7.43 -8.14 1.45
N CYS A 417 -7.56 -7.51 0.29
CA CYS A 417 -6.54 -7.56 -0.77
C CYS A 417 -5.22 -6.89 -0.35
N LYS A 418 -5.27 -5.74 0.32
CA LYS A 418 -4.06 -5.00 0.74
C LYS A 418 -3.24 -5.72 1.81
N ILE A 419 -3.88 -6.49 2.68
CA ILE A 419 -3.21 -7.23 3.76
C ILE A 419 -2.92 -8.70 3.39
N CYS A 420 -3.12 -9.08 2.12
CA CYS A 420 -2.85 -10.41 1.57
C CYS A 420 -3.68 -11.56 2.19
N ILE A 421 -4.90 -11.28 2.68
CA ILE A 421 -5.82 -12.31 3.21
C ILE A 421 -6.97 -12.63 2.22
N GLN A 422 -6.82 -12.21 0.97
CA GLN A 422 -7.90 -12.21 -0.01
C GLN A 422 -8.49 -13.59 -0.32
N GLY A 423 -7.73 -14.68 -0.24
CA GLY A 423 -8.27 -16.02 -0.52
C GLY A 423 -9.46 -16.34 0.40
N PHE A 424 -9.25 -16.20 1.71
CA PHE A 424 -10.28 -16.48 2.71
C PHE A 424 -11.31 -15.34 2.82
N SER A 425 -10.88 -14.09 2.99
CA SER A 425 -11.81 -12.98 3.34
C SER A 425 -12.34 -12.17 2.16
N PHE A 426 -11.98 -12.50 0.91
CA PHE A 426 -12.46 -11.80 -0.29
C PHE A 426 -12.97 -12.75 -1.38
N ALA A 427 -12.12 -13.65 -1.89
CA ALA A 427 -12.46 -14.58 -2.96
C ALA A 427 -13.58 -15.54 -2.58
N PHE A 428 -13.48 -16.13 -1.39
CA PHE A 428 -14.50 -17.05 -0.89
C PHE A 428 -15.86 -16.38 -0.62
N PRO A 429 -15.97 -15.29 0.17
CA PRO A 429 -17.27 -14.68 0.45
C PRO A 429 -17.93 -14.05 -0.79
N ILE A 430 -17.17 -13.53 -1.75
CA ILE A 430 -17.73 -13.00 -3.00
C ILE A 430 -18.35 -14.11 -3.85
N ASN A 431 -17.70 -15.26 -4.01
CA ASN A 431 -18.29 -16.40 -4.72
C ASN A 431 -19.47 -17.02 -3.96
N LEU A 432 -19.47 -16.94 -2.62
CA LEU A 432 -20.57 -17.42 -1.77
C LEU A 432 -21.79 -16.48 -1.74
N THR A 433 -21.64 -15.23 -2.21
CA THR A 433 -22.72 -14.22 -2.18
C THR A 433 -23.96 -14.70 -2.93
N ILE A 434 -23.83 -15.23 -4.15
CA ILE A 434 -25.00 -15.69 -4.94
C ILE A 434 -25.68 -16.93 -4.35
N PRO A 435 -24.95 -18.01 -4.00
CA PRO A 435 -25.57 -19.16 -3.31
C PRO A 435 -26.34 -18.77 -2.06
N VAL A 436 -25.77 -17.90 -1.21
CA VAL A 436 -26.42 -17.44 0.02
C VAL A 436 -27.62 -16.55 -0.30
N SER A 437 -27.50 -15.62 -1.27
CA SER A 437 -28.63 -14.82 -1.72
C SER A 437 -29.78 -15.69 -2.24
N ILE A 438 -29.50 -16.68 -3.09
CA ILE A 438 -30.53 -17.60 -3.62
C ILE A 438 -31.20 -18.36 -2.47
N SER A 439 -30.42 -18.93 -1.54
CA SER A 439 -30.97 -19.66 -0.39
C SER A 439 -31.85 -18.78 0.49
N LEU A 440 -31.42 -17.55 0.80
CA LEU A 440 -32.21 -16.62 1.60
C LEU A 440 -33.46 -16.14 0.87
N LEU A 441 -33.38 -15.92 -0.45
CA LEU A 441 -34.52 -15.51 -1.27
C LEU A 441 -35.57 -16.63 -1.39
N ILE A 442 -35.15 -17.89 -1.58
CA ILE A 442 -36.05 -19.05 -1.57
C ILE A 442 -36.78 -19.16 -0.22
N THR A 443 -36.03 -19.08 0.88
CA THR A 443 -36.62 -19.12 2.23
C THR A 443 -37.58 -17.96 2.46
N ALA A 444 -37.21 -16.75 2.02
CA ALA A 444 -38.06 -15.57 2.18
C ALA A 444 -39.35 -15.66 1.35
N CYS A 445 -39.26 -16.10 0.09
CA CYS A 445 -40.42 -16.32 -0.76
C CYS A 445 -41.34 -17.42 -0.18
N GLY A 446 -40.78 -18.53 0.31
CA GLY A 446 -41.55 -19.60 0.94
C GLY A 446 -42.32 -19.14 2.18
N LEU A 447 -41.64 -18.47 3.11
CA LEU A 447 -42.27 -17.94 4.34
C LEU A 447 -43.38 -16.91 4.06
N ARG A 448 -43.28 -16.16 2.95
CA ARG A 448 -44.28 -15.17 2.55
C ARG A 448 -45.48 -15.81 1.85
N PHE A 449 -45.27 -16.92 1.15
CA PHE A 449 -46.32 -17.71 0.52
C PHE A 449 -47.19 -18.41 1.57
N ASP A 450 -46.56 -19.05 2.57
CA ASP A 450 -47.28 -19.73 3.66
C ASP A 450 -48.04 -18.75 4.56
N HIS A 451 -47.39 -17.61 4.85
CA HIS A 451 -47.93 -16.59 5.74
C HIS A 451 -47.69 -15.19 5.18
N ALA A 452 -48.77 -14.54 4.75
CA ALA A 452 -48.70 -13.20 4.18
C ALA A 452 -48.14 -12.13 5.15
N CYS A 453 -48.12 -12.40 6.46
CA CYS A 453 -47.72 -11.46 7.50
C CYS A 453 -46.29 -11.68 8.06
N SER A 454 -45.48 -12.54 7.43
CA SER A 454 -44.16 -12.95 7.96
C SER A 454 -43.12 -11.83 8.06
N PHE A 455 -43.17 -10.83 7.17
CA PHE A 455 -42.18 -9.75 7.11
C PHE A 455 -42.78 -8.41 7.52
N GLN A 456 -42.46 -7.96 8.74
CA GLN A 456 -43.03 -6.71 9.32
C GLN A 456 -42.17 -5.46 9.10
N VAL A 457 -40.90 -5.66 8.72
CA VAL A 457 -39.87 -4.60 8.54
C VAL A 457 -40.03 -3.87 7.20
N ILE A 458 -40.45 -4.58 6.15
CA ILE A 458 -40.72 -4.02 4.82
C ILE A 458 -42.22 -3.72 4.75
N PRO A 459 -42.66 -2.61 4.11
CA PRO A 459 -44.09 -2.36 3.90
C PRO A 459 -44.77 -3.53 3.20
N GLU A 460 -46.00 -3.85 3.61
CA GLU A 460 -46.70 -5.08 3.20
C GLU A 460 -46.99 -5.15 1.69
N TYR A 461 -47.01 -3.99 1.01
CA TYR A 461 -47.17 -3.86 -0.44
C TYR A 461 -45.85 -3.94 -1.22
N LEU A 462 -44.70 -4.10 -0.55
CA LEU A 462 -43.38 -4.25 -1.18
C LEU A 462 -42.82 -5.62 -0.85
N PHE A 463 -42.52 -6.41 -1.87
CA PHE A 463 -41.81 -7.67 -1.73
C PHE A 463 -41.11 -8.03 -3.03
N TRP A 464 -40.18 -8.99 -2.98
CA TRP A 464 -39.59 -9.60 -4.16
C TRP A 464 -40.69 -10.24 -5.04
N GLU A 465 -40.48 -10.24 -6.34
CA GLU A 465 -41.32 -11.02 -7.24
C GLU A 465 -40.96 -12.50 -7.05
N CYS A 466 -41.92 -13.31 -6.60
CA CYS A 466 -41.75 -14.74 -6.35
C CYS A 466 -42.83 -15.52 -7.13
N LYS A 467 -42.50 -16.71 -7.61
CA LYS A 467 -43.47 -17.62 -8.25
C LYS A 467 -44.40 -18.26 -7.21
N ASN A 468 -45.68 -18.46 -7.57
CA ASN A 468 -46.68 -19.15 -6.74
C ASN A 468 -46.51 -20.69 -6.83
N GLY A 469 -46.45 -21.41 -5.70
CA GLY A 469 -46.39 -22.89 -5.64
C GLY A 469 -45.41 -23.43 -4.59
N ASP A 470 -45.18 -24.75 -4.57
CA ASP A 470 -44.16 -25.42 -3.74
C ASP A 470 -42.75 -25.09 -4.26
N ILE A 471 -42.24 -23.92 -3.90
CA ILE A 471 -41.01 -23.32 -4.44
C ILE A 471 -39.82 -24.28 -4.35
N LEU A 472 -39.68 -25.04 -3.26
CA LEU A 472 -38.55 -25.96 -3.05
C LEU A 472 -38.57 -27.16 -4.00
N ASN A 473 -39.74 -27.74 -4.23
CA ASN A 473 -39.90 -28.91 -5.09
C ASN A 473 -39.84 -28.51 -6.58
N ASP A 474 -40.46 -27.38 -6.93
CA ASP A 474 -40.37 -26.78 -8.27
C ASP A 474 -38.93 -26.36 -8.62
N PHE A 475 -38.20 -25.80 -7.65
CA PHE A 475 -36.80 -25.45 -7.81
C PHE A 475 -35.93 -26.68 -8.10
N LEU A 476 -36.08 -27.77 -7.36
CA LEU A 476 -35.25 -28.97 -7.55
C LEU A 476 -35.60 -29.76 -8.82
N ASN A 477 -36.88 -29.85 -9.18
CA ASN A 477 -37.35 -30.83 -10.18
C ASN A 477 -37.75 -30.27 -11.55
N ASN A 478 -38.20 -29.01 -11.69
CA ASN A 478 -38.86 -28.56 -12.92
C ASN A 478 -38.14 -27.44 -13.72
N ASP A 479 -37.19 -26.69 -13.12
CA ASP A 479 -36.70 -25.43 -13.71
C ASP A 479 -35.21 -25.43 -14.14
N TYR A 480 -34.61 -26.60 -14.43
CA TYR A 480 -33.17 -26.70 -14.76
C TYR A 480 -32.27 -26.00 -13.73
N ALA A 481 -32.70 -25.95 -12.46
CA ALA A 481 -32.04 -25.18 -11.42
C ALA A 481 -30.69 -25.76 -10.97
N TRP A 482 -30.16 -26.79 -11.63
CA TRP A 482 -28.76 -27.21 -11.45
C TRP A 482 -27.83 -26.48 -12.44
N VAL A 483 -28.35 -25.88 -13.51
CA VAL A 483 -27.54 -25.24 -14.57
C VAL A 483 -26.80 -24.01 -14.04
N TRP A 484 -27.36 -23.29 -13.06
CA TRP A 484 -26.68 -22.13 -12.47
C TRP A 484 -25.42 -22.50 -11.68
N LEU A 485 -25.28 -23.74 -11.19
CA LEU A 485 -24.05 -24.22 -10.57
C LEU A 485 -22.91 -24.26 -11.59
N PHE A 486 -23.20 -24.65 -12.84
CA PHE A 486 -22.23 -24.58 -13.93
C PHE A 486 -21.85 -23.14 -14.30
N TRP A 487 -22.78 -22.19 -14.20
CA TRP A 487 -22.48 -20.77 -14.37
C TRP A 487 -21.59 -20.23 -13.25
N LEU A 488 -21.86 -20.63 -12.00
CA LEU A 488 -21.02 -20.26 -10.85
C LEU A 488 -19.61 -20.84 -10.96
N LEU A 489 -19.48 -22.13 -11.33
CA LEU A 489 -18.19 -22.77 -11.55
C LEU A 489 -17.42 -22.08 -12.69
N SER A 490 -18.12 -21.72 -13.77
CA SER A 490 -17.54 -20.96 -14.87
C SER A 490 -17.03 -19.57 -14.42
N GLN A 491 -17.84 -18.81 -13.67
CA GLN A 491 -17.41 -17.52 -13.12
C GLN A 491 -16.21 -17.67 -12.18
N THR A 492 -16.21 -18.71 -11.33
CA THR A 492 -15.11 -19.00 -10.39
C THR A 492 -13.82 -19.32 -11.15
N TRP A 493 -13.91 -20.07 -12.26
CA TRP A 493 -12.77 -20.34 -13.13
C TRP A 493 -12.24 -19.07 -13.81
N ILE A 494 -13.12 -18.23 -14.38
CA ILE A 494 -12.72 -16.97 -15.02
C ILE A 494 -12.05 -16.03 -14.01
N THR A 495 -12.49 -16.06 -12.75
CA THR A 495 -11.94 -15.26 -11.64
C THR A 495 -10.88 -15.98 -10.82
N LEU A 496 -10.31 -17.10 -11.27
CA LEU A 496 -9.38 -17.92 -10.47
C LEU A 496 -8.17 -17.14 -9.92
N HIS A 497 -7.74 -16.07 -10.61
CA HIS A 497 -6.65 -15.20 -10.17
C HIS A 497 -6.89 -14.49 -8.83
N ILE A 498 -8.14 -14.37 -8.37
CA ILE A 498 -8.44 -13.77 -7.05
C ILE A 498 -8.13 -14.73 -5.89
N TRP A 499 -7.96 -16.03 -6.16
CA TRP A 499 -7.69 -17.03 -5.12
C TRP A 499 -6.20 -17.16 -4.79
N THR A 500 -5.34 -16.89 -5.76
CA THR A 500 -3.87 -17.03 -5.64
C THR A 500 -3.18 -15.69 -6.01
N PRO A 501 -3.30 -14.66 -5.15
CA PRO A 501 -2.64 -13.38 -5.42
C PRO A 501 -1.14 -13.52 -5.50
N LYS A 502 -0.54 -12.71 -6.37
CA LYS A 502 0.91 -12.46 -6.38
C LYS A 502 1.18 -10.98 -6.16
N CYS A 503 0.53 -10.42 -5.14
CA CYS A 503 0.63 -9.00 -4.83
C CYS A 503 1.52 -8.75 -3.62
N GLU A 504 2.36 -7.72 -3.73
CA GLU A 504 3.10 -7.16 -2.61
C GLU A 504 2.15 -6.69 -1.50
N ARG A 505 2.61 -6.82 -0.27
CA ARG A 505 1.90 -6.34 0.92
C ARG A 505 1.65 -4.82 0.83
N LEU A 506 0.45 -4.40 1.17
CA LEU A 506 0.00 -3.00 1.14
C LEU A 506 0.11 -2.31 -0.22
N ALA A 507 0.04 -3.06 -1.33
CA ALA A 507 0.04 -2.51 -2.68
C ALA A 507 -0.97 -1.36 -2.88
N SER A 508 -0.65 -0.44 -3.79
CA SER A 508 -1.55 0.67 -4.10
C SER A 508 -2.86 0.15 -4.70
N THR A 509 -3.96 0.89 -4.52
CA THR A 509 -5.27 0.43 -5.04
C THR A 509 -5.25 0.31 -6.57
N GLU A 510 -4.42 1.11 -7.24
CA GLU A 510 -4.25 1.12 -8.69
C GLU A 510 -3.50 -0.11 -9.21
N LYS A 511 -2.61 -0.68 -8.38
CA LYS A 511 -1.91 -1.94 -8.69
C LYS A 511 -2.83 -3.15 -8.45
N LEU A 512 -3.75 -3.04 -7.48
CA LEU A 512 -4.70 -4.12 -7.14
C LEU A 512 -5.94 -4.15 -8.04
N PHE A 513 -6.54 -3.00 -8.38
CA PHE A 513 -7.81 -2.92 -9.11
C PHE A 513 -7.64 -2.14 -10.42
N VAL A 514 -8.39 -2.56 -11.44
CA VAL A 514 -8.40 -1.88 -12.73
C VAL A 514 -9.19 -0.58 -12.62
N THR A 515 -10.51 -0.61 -12.45
CA THR A 515 -11.30 0.61 -12.23
C THR A 515 -11.11 1.15 -10.82
N PRO A 516 -11.12 2.48 -10.61
CA PRO A 516 -10.90 3.08 -9.30
C PRO A 516 -11.98 2.73 -8.27
N MET A 517 -13.23 2.55 -8.70
CA MET A 517 -14.39 2.21 -7.88
C MET A 517 -15.13 0.98 -8.45
N TYR A 518 -16.19 0.58 -7.75
CA TYR A 518 -17.06 -0.56 -8.05
C TYR A 518 -18.34 -0.14 -8.76
N ASN A 519 -19.04 -1.10 -9.38
CA ASN A 519 -20.42 -0.94 -9.86
C ASN A 519 -21.37 -1.40 -8.74
N SER A 520 -22.24 -0.49 -8.28
CA SER A 520 -23.14 -0.74 -7.14
C SER A 520 -24.22 -1.79 -7.46
N LEU A 521 -24.65 -1.88 -8.71
CA LEU A 521 -25.78 -2.73 -9.12
C LEU A 521 -25.39 -4.22 -9.24
N LEU A 522 -24.10 -4.49 -9.48
CA LEU A 522 -23.53 -5.83 -9.61
C LEU A 522 -22.26 -5.95 -8.76
N ILE A 523 -22.37 -5.73 -7.45
CA ILE A 523 -21.23 -5.56 -6.55
C ILE A 523 -20.25 -6.75 -6.55
N ASP A 524 -20.77 -7.96 -6.54
CA ASP A 524 -20.02 -9.22 -6.48
C ASP A 524 -19.24 -9.47 -7.78
N GLN A 525 -19.90 -9.42 -8.94
CA GLN A 525 -19.21 -9.49 -10.24
C GLN A 525 -18.23 -8.34 -10.40
N SER A 526 -18.63 -7.13 -9.99
CA SER A 526 -17.84 -5.93 -10.17
C SER A 526 -16.52 -6.01 -9.43
N ILE A 527 -16.48 -6.41 -8.17
CA ILE A 527 -15.22 -6.41 -7.42
C ILE A 527 -14.37 -7.63 -7.80
N ALA A 528 -14.98 -8.79 -8.08
CA ALA A 528 -14.27 -9.99 -8.54
C ALA A 528 -13.56 -9.79 -9.89
N LEU A 529 -14.29 -9.32 -10.91
CA LEU A 529 -13.76 -9.14 -12.26
C LEU A 529 -12.84 -7.91 -12.38
N ASN A 530 -12.97 -6.94 -11.46
CA ASN A 530 -12.11 -5.75 -11.41
C ASN A 530 -10.76 -5.98 -10.70
N ARG A 531 -10.62 -7.03 -9.87
CA ARG A 531 -9.32 -7.38 -9.27
C ARG A 531 -8.34 -7.71 -10.39
N ARG A 532 -7.23 -6.98 -10.46
CA ARG A 532 -6.24 -7.09 -11.53
C ARG A 532 -5.64 -8.50 -11.58
N ARG A 533 -5.36 -9.02 -12.77
CA ARG A 533 -4.55 -10.23 -12.97
C ARG A 533 -3.07 -9.87 -12.83
N ASP A 534 -2.38 -10.52 -11.89
CA ASP A 534 -0.95 -10.31 -11.62
C ASP A 534 -0.13 -11.10 -12.66
N ASP A 535 -0.04 -10.60 -13.90
CA ASP A 535 0.58 -11.29 -15.06
C ASP A 535 2.12 -11.10 -15.18
N GLU A 536 2.78 -10.43 -14.23
CA GLU A 536 4.24 -10.27 -14.24
C GLU A 536 4.92 -11.42 -13.49
N GLY A 537 5.44 -12.36 -14.28
CA GLY A 537 6.57 -13.24 -13.98
C GLY A 537 6.53 -14.01 -12.67
N ASP A 538 6.04 -15.25 -12.72
CA ASP A 538 6.52 -16.27 -11.79
C ASP A 538 8.05 -16.29 -11.82
N VAL A 539 8.70 -15.98 -10.70
CA VAL A 539 9.90 -16.73 -10.35
C VAL A 539 9.38 -18.11 -10.01
N LYS A 540 9.33 -19.02 -11.00
CA LYS A 540 8.84 -20.36 -10.75
C LYS A 540 9.78 -20.99 -9.72
N THR A 541 9.22 -21.67 -8.74
CA THR A 541 9.96 -22.52 -7.82
C THR A 541 10.77 -23.59 -8.59
N GLU A 542 10.32 -23.95 -9.79
CA GLU A 542 11.06 -24.79 -10.75
C GLU A 542 12.29 -24.08 -11.35
N ASP A 543 12.26 -22.76 -11.60
CA ASP A 543 13.44 -21.99 -12.03
C ASP A 543 14.45 -21.76 -10.87
N LEU A 544 14.03 -21.98 -9.62
CA LEU A 544 14.89 -22.10 -8.43
C LEU A 544 15.34 -23.55 -8.17
N ASN A 545 14.67 -24.55 -8.75
CA ASN A 545 14.93 -25.99 -8.56
C ASN A 545 15.50 -26.67 -9.83
N LEU A 546 16.00 -25.93 -10.81
CA LEU A 546 16.74 -26.52 -11.93
C LEU A 546 18.15 -26.93 -11.47
N GLY A 547 18.22 -28.14 -10.93
CA GLY A 547 19.46 -28.82 -10.56
C GLY A 547 19.28 -30.07 -9.69
N ALA A 548 18.07 -30.60 -9.54
CA ALA A 548 17.84 -31.74 -8.65
C ALA A 548 18.29 -33.10 -9.21
N ASP A 549 18.80 -33.18 -10.45
CA ASP A 549 19.15 -34.46 -11.08
C ASP A 549 20.57 -34.57 -11.67
N ASP A 550 21.48 -33.60 -11.50
CA ASP A 550 22.88 -33.85 -11.84
C ASP A 550 23.84 -33.03 -10.97
N HIS A 551 24.66 -33.76 -10.20
CA HIS A 551 25.85 -33.35 -9.43
C HIS A 551 25.67 -32.64 -8.07
N GLU A 552 25.91 -33.42 -7.00
CA GLU A 552 26.08 -33.04 -5.58
C GLU A 552 27.22 -32.04 -5.29
N ASN A 553 27.91 -31.50 -6.29
CA ASN A 553 29.09 -30.64 -6.11
C ASN A 553 28.87 -29.14 -6.36
N GLU A 554 27.67 -28.68 -6.77
CA GLU A 554 27.44 -27.27 -7.13
C GLU A 554 26.61 -26.44 -6.12
N VAL A 555 26.12 -27.04 -5.02
CA VAL A 555 25.34 -26.29 -4.00
C VAL A 555 26.19 -25.21 -3.30
N SER A 556 27.51 -25.36 -3.29
CA SER A 556 28.46 -24.36 -2.77
C SER A 556 28.58 -23.11 -3.66
N GLN A 557 28.29 -23.20 -4.97
CA GLN A 557 28.36 -22.07 -5.90
C GLN A 557 27.17 -21.11 -5.82
N TYR A 558 26.07 -21.51 -5.17
CA TYR A 558 24.88 -20.66 -5.04
C TYR A 558 25.06 -19.54 -4.00
N TYR A 559 26.11 -19.62 -3.16
CA TYR A 559 26.37 -18.69 -2.05
C TYR A 559 27.79 -18.09 -2.08
N GLU A 560 28.42 -17.99 -3.24
CA GLU A 560 29.65 -17.20 -3.37
C GLU A 560 29.32 -15.70 -3.24
N THR A 561 29.40 -15.20 -2.01
CA THR A 561 29.78 -13.80 -1.72
C THR A 561 30.93 -13.43 -2.63
N ILE A 562 30.84 -12.30 -3.36
CA ILE A 562 31.86 -11.74 -4.27
C ILE A 562 33.29 -12.11 -3.82
N SER A 563 33.76 -13.27 -4.25
CA SER A 563 35.15 -13.62 -4.40
C SER A 563 35.43 -13.38 -5.87
N ILE A 564 36.58 -12.79 -6.13
CA ILE A 564 37.03 -12.38 -7.45
C ILE A 564 37.30 -13.67 -8.24
N HIS A 565 36.28 -14.25 -8.87
CA HIS A 565 36.48 -15.22 -9.93
C HIS A 565 36.37 -14.49 -11.26
N THR A 566 37.53 -14.32 -11.89
CA THR A 566 37.66 -13.93 -13.28
C THR A 566 37.15 -15.10 -14.12
N ASP A 567 35.90 -15.04 -14.56
CA ASP A 567 35.34 -16.00 -15.51
C ASP A 567 36.11 -15.89 -16.83
N SER A 568 37.11 -16.77 -16.95
CA SER A 568 37.76 -17.07 -18.22
C SER A 568 36.81 -17.98 -18.99
N SER A 569 36.38 -17.51 -20.17
CA SER A 569 35.69 -18.29 -21.22
C SER A 569 34.27 -18.80 -20.95
N ASN A 570 33.25 -17.95 -21.19
CA ASN A 570 32.07 -18.37 -21.96
C ASN A 570 31.24 -17.18 -22.48
N ASN A 571 31.11 -17.11 -23.81
CA ASN A 571 30.61 -15.98 -24.60
C ASN A 571 29.07 -15.79 -24.58
N ASN A 572 28.41 -15.82 -23.42
CA ASN A 572 26.98 -15.47 -23.30
C ASN A 572 26.67 -14.68 -22.02
N ALA A 573 27.24 -13.47 -21.93
CA ALA A 573 27.20 -12.59 -20.75
C ALA A 573 25.90 -11.74 -20.58
N SER A 574 24.72 -12.23 -21.00
CA SER A 574 23.50 -11.40 -21.04
C SER A 574 22.28 -11.93 -20.28
N LYS A 575 22.43 -12.86 -19.33
CA LYS A 575 21.30 -13.34 -18.52
C LYS A 575 21.40 -12.84 -17.07
N ILE A 576 20.44 -12.00 -16.67
CA ILE A 576 20.21 -11.60 -15.28
C ILE A 576 19.97 -12.87 -14.44
N LYS A 577 20.73 -13.04 -13.35
CA LYS A 577 20.58 -14.18 -12.45
C LYS A 577 19.46 -13.91 -11.44
N SER A 578 18.77 -14.94 -10.96
CA SER A 578 17.78 -14.81 -9.88
C SER A 578 18.39 -14.24 -8.59
N SER A 579 19.66 -14.58 -8.31
CA SER A 579 20.41 -14.03 -7.17
C SER A 579 20.68 -12.52 -7.26
N ASP A 580 20.58 -11.91 -8.45
CA ASP A 580 20.70 -10.45 -8.60
C ASP A 580 19.47 -9.71 -8.04
N GLN A 581 18.34 -10.42 -7.87
CA GLN A 581 17.11 -9.89 -7.27
C GLN A 581 17.08 -9.95 -5.74
N ILE A 582 18.08 -10.59 -5.12
CA ILE A 582 18.17 -10.66 -3.66
C ILE A 582 18.42 -9.26 -3.09
N THR A 583 17.66 -8.94 -2.04
CA THR A 583 17.78 -7.66 -1.33
C THR A 583 19.13 -7.57 -0.64
N ARG A 584 19.89 -6.51 -0.88
CA ARG A 584 21.18 -6.25 -0.20
C ARG A 584 21.06 -5.01 0.66
N ILE A 585 21.44 -5.11 1.93
CA ILE A 585 21.37 -4.02 2.90
C ILE A 585 22.78 -3.77 3.41
N TYR A 586 23.31 -2.60 3.06
CA TYR A 586 24.56 -2.09 3.63
C TYR A 586 24.23 -1.14 4.77
N ALA A 587 24.42 -1.57 6.01
CA ALA A 587 24.33 -0.67 7.16
C ALA A 587 25.56 0.22 7.21
N THR A 588 25.38 1.53 7.16
CA THR A 588 26.45 2.52 7.16
C THR A 588 26.30 3.43 8.37
N ALA A 589 27.18 3.26 9.35
CA ALA A 589 27.26 4.12 10.53
C ALA A 589 28.40 5.13 10.39
N THR A 590 28.16 6.38 10.79
CA THR A 590 29.22 7.40 10.91
C THR A 590 29.48 7.67 12.38
N MET A 591 30.75 7.54 12.81
CA MET A 591 31.14 7.72 14.20
C MET A 591 32.25 8.77 14.34
N TRP A 592 32.26 9.48 15.47
CA TRP A 592 33.36 10.38 15.84
C TRP A 592 33.79 10.25 17.31
N HIS A 593 33.07 10.85 18.24
CA HIS A 593 33.39 10.94 19.67
C HIS A 593 32.28 10.32 20.52
N GLU A 594 31.90 9.11 20.16
CA GLU A 594 30.73 8.46 20.72
C GLU A 594 31.10 7.79 22.04
N ASN A 595 30.17 7.82 22.99
CA ASN A 595 30.39 7.24 24.31
C ASN A 595 30.14 5.73 24.31
N GLU A 596 30.56 5.06 25.40
CA GLU A 596 30.40 3.61 25.56
C GLU A 596 28.94 3.14 25.42
N GLU A 597 28.01 3.85 26.07
CA GLU A 597 26.57 3.57 26.01
C GLU A 597 25.99 3.76 24.60
N GLU A 598 26.47 4.74 23.83
CA GLU A 598 26.00 4.97 22.46
C GLU A 598 26.47 3.83 21.55
N MET A 599 27.78 3.52 21.59
CA MET A 599 28.37 2.48 20.76
C MET A 599 27.76 1.10 21.04
N ILE A 600 27.47 0.76 22.30
CA ILE A 600 26.94 -0.55 22.66
C ILE A 600 25.51 -0.74 22.13
N GLU A 601 24.66 0.30 22.14
CA GLU A 601 23.30 0.22 21.61
C GLU A 601 23.29 0.00 20.09
N MET A 602 24.16 0.71 19.35
CA MET A 602 24.32 0.50 17.92
C MET A 602 24.84 -0.93 17.62
N LEU A 603 25.84 -1.42 18.37
CA LEU A 603 26.38 -2.77 18.18
C LEU A 603 25.35 -3.85 18.49
N LYS A 604 24.53 -3.70 19.54
CA LYS A 604 23.40 -4.60 19.83
C LYS A 604 22.41 -4.66 18.67
N SER A 605 22.12 -3.52 18.02
CA SER A 605 21.25 -3.48 16.83
C SER A 605 21.84 -4.26 15.65
N ILE A 606 23.14 -4.11 15.39
CA ILE A 606 23.84 -4.84 14.33
C ILE A 606 23.88 -6.34 14.59
N LEU A 607 24.15 -6.77 15.82
CA LEU A 607 24.18 -8.18 16.21
C LEU A 607 22.79 -8.85 16.13
N ARG A 608 21.72 -8.13 16.47
CA ARG A 608 20.34 -8.60 16.24
C ARG A 608 20.03 -8.83 14.76
N MET A 609 20.58 -8.01 13.86
CA MET A 609 20.46 -8.22 12.41
C MET A 609 21.24 -9.47 11.94
N ASP A 610 22.43 -9.71 12.49
CA ASP A 610 23.23 -10.92 12.20
C ASP A 610 22.48 -12.20 12.61
N GLU A 611 21.84 -12.19 13.78
CA GLU A 611 21.00 -13.28 14.26
C GLU A 611 19.81 -13.55 13.32
N ASP A 612 19.05 -12.51 12.93
CA ASP A 612 17.89 -12.64 12.04
C ASP A 612 18.28 -13.16 10.64
N GLN A 613 19.33 -12.60 10.03
CA GLN A 613 19.80 -13.09 8.73
C GLN A 613 20.29 -14.54 8.83
N SER A 614 21.02 -14.88 9.89
CA SER A 614 21.51 -16.25 10.11
C SER A 614 20.34 -17.23 10.21
N ALA A 615 19.30 -16.89 10.98
CA ALA A 615 18.10 -17.72 11.13
C ALA A 615 17.39 -17.94 9.78
N ARG A 616 17.20 -16.89 8.97
CA ARG A 616 16.59 -16.99 7.63
C ARG A 616 17.41 -17.83 6.67
N ARG A 617 18.74 -17.66 6.68
CA ARG A 617 19.66 -18.43 5.85
C ARG A 617 19.65 -19.92 6.24
N VAL A 618 19.65 -20.22 7.53
CA VAL A 618 19.56 -21.60 8.05
C VAL A 618 18.21 -22.23 7.66
N ALA A 619 17.10 -21.50 7.81
CA ALA A 619 15.78 -21.98 7.40
C ALA A 619 15.74 -22.33 5.90
N GLN A 620 16.30 -21.48 5.04
CA GLN A 620 16.41 -21.77 3.61
C GLN A 620 17.30 -22.98 3.31
N LYS A 621 18.51 -23.02 3.86
CA LYS A 621 19.51 -24.07 3.59
C LYS A 621 19.02 -25.45 4.07
N TYR A 622 18.46 -25.53 5.27
CA TYR A 622 18.13 -26.80 5.91
C TYR A 622 16.66 -27.21 5.81
N LEU A 623 15.72 -26.26 5.81
CA LEU A 623 14.27 -26.57 5.72
C LEU A 623 13.74 -26.51 4.27
N LYS A 624 14.55 -26.08 3.30
CA LYS A 624 14.18 -25.89 1.89
C LYS A 624 12.93 -25.00 1.71
N ILE A 625 12.70 -24.08 2.64
CA ILE A 625 11.62 -23.09 2.58
C ILE A 625 12.15 -21.87 1.83
N VAL A 626 11.45 -21.41 0.79
CA VAL A 626 11.79 -20.16 0.09
C VAL A 626 11.26 -18.97 0.90
N ASP A 627 12.17 -18.21 1.52
CA ASP A 627 11.84 -16.95 2.19
C ASP A 627 11.89 -15.80 1.17
N LEU A 628 10.73 -15.27 0.79
CA LEU A 628 10.60 -14.11 -0.11
C LEU A 628 11.17 -12.81 0.50
N ASP A 629 11.30 -12.77 1.83
CA ASP A 629 11.79 -11.64 2.58
C ASP A 629 13.29 -11.76 2.92
N TYR A 630 13.99 -12.72 2.32
CA TYR A 630 15.43 -12.87 2.50
C TYR A 630 16.20 -11.63 2.06
N TYR A 631 17.21 -11.27 2.86
CA TYR A 631 18.14 -10.19 2.58
C TYR A 631 19.57 -10.57 2.98
N GLU A 632 20.54 -9.97 2.30
CA GLU A 632 21.95 -10.00 2.67
C GLU A 632 22.29 -8.72 3.44
N PHE A 633 22.90 -8.85 4.62
CA PHE A 633 23.29 -7.73 5.46
C PHE A 633 24.81 -7.65 5.65
N GLU A 634 25.37 -6.45 5.46
CA GLU A 634 26.76 -6.15 5.73
C GLU A 634 26.88 -4.77 6.39
N THR A 635 27.71 -4.65 7.41
CA THR A 635 27.87 -3.42 8.19
C THR A 635 29.19 -2.73 7.89
N HIS A 636 29.12 -1.42 7.70
CA HIS A 636 30.23 -0.52 7.46
C HIS A 636 30.21 0.65 8.45
N ILE A 637 31.22 0.76 9.30
CA ILE A 637 31.35 1.83 10.28
C ILE A 637 32.45 2.78 9.82
N PHE A 638 32.17 4.07 9.69
CA PHE A 638 33.14 5.09 9.25
C PHE A 638 33.52 5.98 10.42
N PHE A 639 34.69 5.70 11.00
CA PHE A 639 35.29 6.51 12.06
C PHE A 639 36.00 7.71 11.46
N ASP A 640 35.52 8.90 11.80
CA ASP A 640 36.17 10.15 11.45
C ASP A 640 37.27 10.50 12.46
N ASP A 641 38.39 11.04 11.98
CA ASP A 641 39.56 11.41 12.81
C ASP A 641 40.06 10.26 13.72
N ALA A 642 40.30 9.09 13.13
CA ALA A 642 40.54 7.83 13.84
C ALA A 642 41.96 7.65 14.40
N PHE A 643 42.87 8.57 14.08
CA PHE A 643 44.30 8.47 14.40
C PHE A 643 44.77 9.68 15.20
N GLU A 644 45.62 9.43 16.18
CA GLU A 644 46.30 10.41 17.02
C GLU A 644 47.81 10.18 16.92
N ILE A 645 48.61 11.22 17.16
CA ILE A 645 50.07 11.11 17.21
C ILE A 645 50.44 10.37 18.48
N SER A 646 51.36 9.41 18.41
CA SER A 646 51.78 8.63 19.57
C SER A 646 52.56 9.47 20.57
N ASP A 647 52.35 9.23 21.87
CA ASP A 647 53.08 9.93 22.94
C ASP A 647 54.58 9.57 22.97
N ASP A 648 54.93 8.37 22.47
CA ASP A 648 56.29 7.83 22.50
C ASP A 648 57.13 8.21 21.27
N ASN A 649 56.47 8.48 20.13
CA ASN A 649 57.13 8.76 18.86
C ASN A 649 56.30 9.71 17.98
N GLU A 650 56.80 10.92 17.74
CA GLU A 650 56.09 11.97 16.99
C GLU A 650 55.78 11.60 15.53
N ASP A 651 56.48 10.59 14.98
CA ASP A 651 56.31 10.12 13.60
C ASP A 651 55.32 8.93 13.47
N GLU A 652 54.80 8.38 14.58
CA GLU A 652 53.87 7.25 14.56
C GLU A 652 52.43 7.67 14.88
N ASN A 653 51.52 7.36 13.96
CA ASN A 653 50.08 7.54 14.16
C ASN A 653 49.47 6.27 14.78
N VAL A 654 48.89 6.41 15.98
CA VAL A 654 48.19 5.34 16.71
C VAL A 654 46.68 5.57 16.60
N VAL A 655 45.90 4.50 16.70
CA VAL A 655 44.43 4.63 16.75
C VAL A 655 44.00 5.35 18.03
N ASN A 656 43.02 6.24 17.89
CA ASN A 656 42.49 7.02 19.01
C ASN A 656 41.79 6.13 20.06
N GLN A 657 41.45 6.72 21.21
CA GLN A 657 40.76 6.01 22.30
C GLN A 657 39.40 5.43 21.89
N PHE A 658 38.66 6.09 21.00
CA PHE A 658 37.31 5.69 20.57
C PHE A 658 37.33 4.42 19.70
N VAL A 659 38.35 4.27 18.86
CA VAL A 659 38.56 3.03 18.09
C VAL A 659 38.94 1.88 19.01
N LYS A 660 39.74 2.13 20.07
CA LYS A 660 40.05 1.11 21.09
C LYS A 660 38.79 0.70 21.86
N LEU A 661 37.94 1.68 22.20
CA LEU A 661 36.65 1.44 22.86
C LEU A 661 35.75 0.53 22.02
N LEU A 662 35.59 0.81 20.72
CA LEU A 662 34.81 -0.04 19.80
C LEU A 662 35.29 -1.50 19.79
N VAL A 663 36.61 -1.72 19.77
CA VAL A 663 37.18 -3.07 19.75
C VAL A 663 36.86 -3.82 21.04
N ASN A 664 36.88 -3.14 22.18
CA ASN A 664 36.59 -3.74 23.48
C ASN A 664 35.10 -4.08 23.64
N LEU A 665 34.20 -3.19 23.20
CA LEU A 665 32.75 -3.35 23.35
C LEU A 665 32.12 -4.42 22.45
N MET A 666 32.87 -4.92 21.45
CA MET A 666 32.37 -5.93 20.51
C MET A 666 31.96 -7.24 21.22
N ASP A 667 32.76 -7.70 22.19
CA ASP A 667 32.49 -8.92 22.97
C ASP A 667 31.32 -8.71 23.95
N ASP A 668 31.24 -7.52 24.56
CA ASP A 668 30.17 -7.17 25.49
C ASP A 668 28.82 -7.10 24.77
N ALA A 669 28.75 -6.41 23.62
CA ALA A 669 27.55 -6.32 22.81
C ALA A 669 27.07 -7.71 22.34
N ALA A 670 27.98 -8.59 21.91
CA ALA A 670 27.66 -9.97 21.51
C ALA A 670 27.10 -10.77 22.67
N THR A 671 27.70 -10.61 23.85
CA THR A 671 27.29 -11.27 25.07
C THR A 671 25.89 -10.83 25.52
N HIS A 672 25.56 -9.54 25.37
CA HIS A 672 24.23 -9.01 25.66
C HIS A 672 23.15 -9.56 24.74
N VAL A 673 23.39 -9.62 23.42
CA VAL A 673 22.38 -10.07 22.45
C VAL A 673 22.12 -11.57 22.56
N HIS A 674 23.18 -12.38 22.62
CA HIS A 674 23.06 -13.84 22.67
C HIS A 674 22.81 -14.40 24.07
N GLN A 675 22.76 -13.54 25.10
CA GLN A 675 22.52 -13.90 26.50
C GLN A 675 23.46 -15.00 27.01
N THR A 676 24.68 -15.05 26.48
CA THR A 676 25.72 -16.00 26.83
C THR A 676 27.08 -15.37 26.56
N ASN A 677 28.11 -15.76 27.29
CA ASN A 677 29.44 -15.19 27.11
C ASN A 677 30.00 -15.59 25.74
N ILE A 678 30.07 -14.62 24.82
CA ILE A 678 30.58 -14.80 23.46
C ILE A 678 31.81 -13.91 23.30
N ARG A 679 32.91 -14.53 22.85
CA ARG A 679 34.09 -13.80 22.39
C ARG A 679 34.19 -13.84 20.89
N ILE A 680 34.17 -12.67 20.26
CA ILE A 680 34.33 -12.51 18.83
C ILE A 680 35.82 -12.57 18.50
N ARG A 681 36.15 -13.17 17.35
CA ARG A 681 37.53 -13.22 16.87
C ARG A 681 38.07 -11.79 16.66
N PRO A 682 39.34 -11.53 17.01
CA PRO A 682 39.92 -10.21 16.80
C PRO A 682 39.87 -9.81 15.32
N PRO A 683 39.74 -8.51 15.01
CA PRO A 683 39.58 -8.04 13.65
C PRO A 683 40.84 -8.30 12.81
N LYS A 684 40.63 -8.63 11.54
CA LYS A 684 41.69 -8.55 10.53
C LYS A 684 41.97 -7.09 10.21
N LYS A 685 43.23 -6.68 10.31
CA LYS A 685 43.69 -5.31 10.08
C LYS A 685 44.23 -5.17 8.66
N TYR A 686 43.79 -4.15 7.94
CA TYR A 686 44.27 -3.85 6.59
C TYR A 686 44.70 -2.38 6.50
N PRO A 687 45.90 -2.07 5.93
CA PRO A 687 46.22 -0.70 5.54
C PRO A 687 45.30 -0.28 4.39
N ALA A 688 44.85 0.97 4.40
CA ALA A 688 43.98 1.52 3.35
C ALA A 688 44.49 2.89 2.87
N PRO A 689 44.21 3.29 1.62
CA PRO A 689 44.68 4.59 1.09
C PRO A 689 44.20 5.80 1.91
N TYR A 690 43.08 5.66 2.62
CA TYR A 690 42.48 6.70 3.46
C TYR A 690 42.83 6.56 4.96
N GLY A 691 43.69 5.61 5.35
CA GLY A 691 44.01 5.31 6.75
C GLY A 691 44.12 3.80 6.98
N GLY A 692 43.12 3.21 7.62
CA GLY A 692 43.10 1.78 7.94
C GLY A 692 41.70 1.15 7.86
N ARG A 693 41.64 -0.17 7.93
CA ARG A 693 40.37 -0.92 7.95
C ARG A 693 40.46 -2.11 8.89
N LEU A 694 39.45 -2.29 9.72
CA LEU A 694 39.26 -3.44 10.60
C LEU A 694 38.07 -4.27 10.08
N VAL A 695 38.23 -5.58 10.00
CA VAL A 695 37.19 -6.50 9.50
C VAL A 695 36.94 -7.60 10.52
N TRP A 696 35.69 -7.71 10.97
CA TRP A 696 35.18 -8.81 11.80
C TRP A 696 34.25 -9.70 11.00
N THR A 697 34.21 -10.98 11.36
CA THR A 697 33.16 -11.92 10.95
C THR A 697 32.38 -12.30 12.19
N LEU A 698 31.08 -11.97 12.19
CA LEU A 698 30.18 -12.22 13.31
C LEU A 698 29.78 -13.71 13.39
N PRO A 699 29.20 -14.15 14.52
CA PRO A 699 28.75 -15.55 14.69
C PRO A 699 27.79 -16.02 13.59
N GLY A 700 26.87 -15.17 13.13
CA GLY A 700 25.97 -15.40 12.01
C GLY A 700 26.62 -15.27 10.62
N LYS A 701 27.96 -15.24 10.56
CA LYS A 701 28.78 -15.10 9.34
C LYS A 701 28.59 -13.80 8.56
N THR A 702 27.85 -12.80 9.07
CA THR A 702 27.86 -11.47 8.46
C THR A 702 29.18 -10.75 8.77
N LYS A 703 29.48 -9.68 8.01
CA LYS A 703 30.73 -8.93 8.14
C LYS A 703 30.45 -7.55 8.73
N ILE A 704 31.30 -7.16 9.70
CA ILE A 704 31.44 -5.76 10.12
C ILE A 704 32.77 -5.24 9.61
N VAL A 705 32.76 -4.10 8.94
CA VAL A 705 33.94 -3.42 8.42
C VAL A 705 34.02 -2.01 9.01
N ALA A 706 34.99 -1.76 9.90
CA ALA A 706 35.28 -0.40 10.36
C ALA A 706 36.35 0.23 9.47
N HIS A 707 36.00 1.34 8.83
CA HIS A 707 36.85 2.20 8.02
C HIS A 707 37.40 3.31 8.92
N LEU A 708 38.72 3.30 9.15
CA LEU A 708 39.43 4.27 9.99
C LEU A 708 39.99 5.38 9.10
N LYS A 709 39.43 6.58 9.22
CA LYS A 709 39.82 7.73 8.40
C LYS A 709 40.95 8.51 9.05
N ASP A 710 42.01 8.72 8.28
CA ASP A 710 43.11 9.63 8.61
C ASP A 710 42.79 11.03 8.07
N LYS A 711 42.70 12.01 8.98
CA LYS A 711 42.38 13.41 8.67
C LYS A 711 43.42 14.09 7.77
N GLY A 712 44.66 13.60 7.76
CA GLY A 712 45.70 14.06 6.84
C GLY A 712 45.49 13.58 5.40
N LYS A 713 44.78 12.45 5.21
CA LYS A 713 44.62 11.80 3.90
C LYS A 713 43.25 12.07 3.27
N ILE A 714 42.18 12.11 4.06
CA ILE A 714 40.81 12.28 3.58
C ILE A 714 40.07 13.37 4.35
N ARG A 715 39.07 13.99 3.69
CA ARG A 715 38.26 15.04 4.30
C ARG A 715 37.46 14.49 5.49
N HIS A 716 37.52 15.23 6.59
CA HIS A 716 36.73 15.00 7.80
C HIS A 716 35.34 15.65 7.70
N LYS A 717 34.45 15.34 8.64
CA LYS A 717 33.01 15.60 8.77
C LYS A 717 32.09 14.48 8.25
N LYS A 718 30.91 14.41 8.87
CA LYS A 718 29.82 13.45 8.58
C LYS A 718 29.52 13.32 7.08
N ARG A 719 29.28 14.43 6.37
CA ARG A 719 29.03 14.42 4.91
C ARG A 719 30.14 13.69 4.13
N TRP A 720 31.41 13.91 4.44
CA TRP A 720 32.51 13.30 3.69
C TRP A 720 32.67 11.82 4.01
N SER A 721 32.31 11.39 5.23
CA SER A 721 32.13 9.96 5.54
C SER A 721 30.99 9.35 4.71
N GLN A 722 29.88 10.09 4.53
CA GLN A 722 28.78 9.65 3.67
C GLN A 722 29.18 9.51 2.19
N VAL A 723 29.87 10.52 1.65
CA VAL A 723 30.43 10.45 0.29
C VAL A 723 31.36 9.24 0.16
N MET A 724 32.26 9.03 1.13
CA MET A 724 33.21 7.92 1.10
C MET A 724 32.50 6.56 1.04
N TYR A 725 31.48 6.32 1.86
CA TYR A 725 30.79 5.03 1.83
C TYR A 725 30.01 4.82 0.54
N MET A 726 29.41 5.88 -0.03
CA MET A 726 28.67 5.76 -1.29
C MET A 726 29.62 5.40 -2.44
N TYR A 727 30.80 6.03 -2.51
CA TYR A 727 31.82 5.67 -3.49
C TYR A 727 32.41 4.27 -3.26
N TYR A 728 32.61 3.87 -2.01
CA TYR A 728 33.13 2.54 -1.69
C TYR A 728 32.11 1.42 -2.04
N LEU A 729 30.85 1.58 -1.65
CA LEU A 729 29.81 0.56 -1.82
C LEU A 729 29.26 0.52 -3.25
N LEU A 730 28.93 1.68 -3.82
CA LEU A 730 28.28 1.76 -5.13
C LEU A 730 29.31 1.92 -6.25
N GLY A 731 30.38 2.67 -6.03
CA GLY A 731 31.46 2.84 -7.00
C GLY A 731 32.38 1.62 -7.07
N PHE A 732 33.14 1.38 -5.99
CA PHE A 732 34.16 0.33 -5.97
C PHE A 732 33.55 -1.08 -5.90
N LYS A 733 32.68 -1.35 -4.93
CA LYS A 733 32.13 -2.72 -4.74
C LYS A 733 31.17 -3.16 -5.84
N LEU A 734 30.41 -2.25 -6.47
CA LEU A 734 29.40 -2.59 -7.47
C LEU A 734 29.81 -2.20 -8.89
N MET A 735 30.19 -0.94 -9.13
CA MET A 735 30.48 -0.46 -10.49
C MET A 735 31.81 -0.95 -11.06
N ASP A 736 32.82 -1.19 -10.23
CA ASP A 736 34.13 -1.68 -10.68
C ASP A 736 34.13 -3.18 -11.04
N GLN A 737 33.05 -3.90 -10.70
CA GLN A 737 32.93 -5.31 -11.03
C GLN A 737 32.85 -5.54 -12.55
N PRO A 738 33.48 -6.60 -13.09
CA PRO A 738 33.47 -6.94 -14.52
C PRO A 738 32.16 -7.62 -14.96
N ILE A 739 31.00 -7.03 -14.61
CA ILE A 739 29.66 -7.53 -14.94
C ILE A 739 28.93 -6.60 -15.93
N SER A 740 27.96 -7.15 -16.67
CA SER A 740 27.15 -6.39 -17.65
C SER A 740 26.39 -5.22 -17.01
N VAL A 741 26.18 -4.14 -17.76
CA VAL A 741 25.44 -2.93 -17.29
C VAL A 741 24.03 -3.26 -16.83
N ASP A 742 23.30 -4.12 -17.54
CA ASP A 742 21.92 -4.49 -17.19
C ASP A 742 21.85 -5.24 -15.84
N ARG A 743 22.80 -6.15 -15.55
CA ARG A 743 22.93 -6.78 -14.21
C ARG A 743 23.25 -5.74 -13.14
N LYS A 744 24.18 -4.81 -13.39
CA LYS A 744 24.52 -3.74 -12.42
C LYS A 744 23.30 -2.93 -12.05
N GLU A 745 22.43 -2.62 -13.02
CA GLU A 745 21.20 -1.87 -12.77
C GLU A 745 20.23 -2.63 -11.86
N VAL A 746 20.02 -3.93 -12.11
CA VAL A 746 19.16 -4.80 -11.27
C VAL A 746 19.72 -4.92 -9.85
N ILE A 747 21.03 -5.12 -9.70
CA ILE A 747 21.68 -5.19 -8.39
C ILE A 747 21.56 -3.84 -7.67
N ALA A 748 21.80 -2.72 -8.35
CA ALA A 748 21.66 -1.38 -7.79
C ALA A 748 20.22 -1.06 -7.36
N GLU A 749 19.22 -1.61 -8.07
CA GLU A 749 17.81 -1.46 -7.74
C GLU A 749 17.43 -2.20 -6.45
N ASN A 750 18.03 -3.36 -6.20
CA ASN A 750 17.81 -4.21 -5.01
C ASN A 750 18.85 -3.99 -3.89
N THR A 751 19.75 -3.03 -4.06
CA THR A 751 20.76 -2.64 -3.07
C THR A 751 20.27 -1.40 -2.32
N PHE A 752 20.30 -1.48 -0.99
CA PHE A 752 19.85 -0.44 -0.09
C PHE A 752 20.94 -0.08 0.92
N LEU A 753 21.13 1.22 1.16
CA LEU A 753 22.07 1.75 2.14
C LEU A 753 21.27 2.22 3.36
N LEU A 754 21.44 1.54 4.49
CA LEU A 754 20.81 1.88 5.76
C LEU A 754 21.74 2.82 6.52
N THR A 755 21.41 4.11 6.57
CA THR A 755 22.18 5.11 7.31
C THR A 755 21.83 5.04 8.79
N LEU A 756 22.86 4.98 9.63
CA LEU A 756 22.79 4.85 11.07
C LEU A 756 23.64 5.93 11.76
N ASP A 757 23.14 6.45 12.88
CA ASP A 757 23.94 7.23 13.83
C ASP A 757 24.52 6.29 14.89
N GLY A 758 25.53 6.76 15.63
CA GLY A 758 26.31 5.93 16.56
C GLY A 758 25.57 5.51 17.83
N ASP A 759 24.35 6.01 18.06
CA ASP A 759 23.54 5.89 19.28
C ASP A 759 22.17 5.22 19.04
N ILE A 760 22.00 4.53 17.90
CA ILE A 760 20.69 4.03 17.46
C ILE A 760 20.37 2.60 17.94
N ASP A 761 19.22 2.42 18.60
CA ASP A 761 18.60 1.13 18.91
C ASP A 761 17.46 0.80 17.92
N PHE A 762 17.56 -0.32 17.21
CA PHE A 762 16.50 -0.84 16.34
C PHE A 762 16.46 -2.37 16.26
N THR A 763 15.33 -2.91 15.78
CA THR A 763 15.13 -4.35 15.59
C THR A 763 15.08 -4.75 14.11
N PRO A 764 15.34 -6.03 13.77
CA PRO A 764 15.23 -6.51 12.39
C PRO A 764 13.85 -6.29 11.76
N SER A 765 12.80 -6.36 12.58
CA SER A 765 11.43 -6.08 12.14
C SER A 765 11.24 -4.65 11.61
N ALA A 766 11.91 -3.66 12.20
CA ALA A 766 11.85 -2.27 11.75
C ALA A 766 12.52 -2.11 10.37
N VAL A 767 13.69 -2.74 10.17
CA VAL A 767 14.39 -2.74 8.88
C VAL A 767 13.55 -3.43 7.80
N ALA A 768 12.93 -4.57 8.12
CA ALA A 768 12.04 -5.28 7.20
C ALA A 768 10.87 -4.41 6.73
N LEU A 769 10.29 -3.60 7.61
CA LEU A 769 9.22 -2.66 7.26
C LEU A 769 9.69 -1.55 6.30
N LEU A 770 10.93 -1.08 6.41
CA LEU A 770 11.52 -0.13 5.44
C LEU A 770 11.78 -0.79 4.10
N VAL A 771 12.36 -2.00 4.10
CA VAL A 771 12.62 -2.77 2.88
C VAL A 771 11.32 -3.04 2.12
N ASP A 772 10.25 -3.43 2.81
CA ASP A 772 8.93 -3.63 2.21
C ASP A 772 8.41 -2.36 1.51
N LEU A 773 8.61 -1.20 2.15
CA LEU A 773 8.21 0.08 1.57
C LEU A 773 9.01 0.38 0.30
N MET A 774 10.31 0.07 0.31
CA MET A 774 11.19 0.21 -0.86
C MET A 774 10.83 -0.78 -1.98
N LYS A 775 10.55 -2.05 -1.68
CA LYS A 775 10.11 -3.05 -2.67
C LYS A 775 8.81 -2.64 -3.36
N LYS A 776 7.88 -2.03 -2.61
CA LYS A 776 6.57 -1.61 -3.11
C LYS A 776 6.61 -0.52 -4.20
N ASN A 777 7.60 0.36 -4.16
CA ASN A 777 7.71 1.48 -5.08
C ASN A 777 9.14 1.62 -5.60
N THR A 778 9.37 1.20 -6.85
CA THR A 778 10.70 1.29 -7.50
C THR A 778 11.19 2.72 -7.68
N ASN A 779 10.27 3.71 -7.71
CA ASN A 779 10.62 5.14 -7.73
C ASN A 779 10.84 5.74 -6.32
N LEU A 780 10.78 4.93 -5.26
CA LEU A 780 11.15 5.36 -3.91
C LEU A 780 12.67 5.38 -3.78
N GLY A 781 13.22 6.58 -3.63
CA GLY A 781 14.65 6.81 -3.49
C GLY A 781 15.13 6.67 -2.04
N ALA A 782 14.28 7.05 -1.08
CA ALA A 782 14.57 6.91 0.35
C ALA A 782 13.31 6.65 1.18
N ALA A 783 13.45 5.87 2.24
CA ALA A 783 12.44 5.62 3.26
C ALA A 783 13.02 5.87 4.65
N CYS A 784 12.30 6.57 5.52
CA CYS A 784 12.72 6.78 6.91
C CYS A 784 11.76 6.13 7.92
N GLY A 785 12.32 5.63 9.02
CA GLY A 785 11.52 5.13 10.14
C GLY A 785 11.03 6.24 11.07
N ARG A 786 10.20 5.87 12.03
CA ARG A 786 9.84 6.70 13.18
C ARG A 786 10.95 6.66 14.20
N ILE A 787 11.45 7.84 14.54
CA ILE A 787 12.47 8.03 15.56
C ILE A 787 11.80 8.41 16.88
N HIS A 788 12.13 7.67 17.94
CA HIS A 788 11.73 7.95 19.31
C HIS A 788 12.93 8.50 20.07
N PRO A 789 12.88 9.77 20.53
CA PRO A 789 13.93 10.29 21.39
C PRO A 789 13.84 9.63 22.77
N VAL A 790 14.96 9.13 23.26
CA VAL A 790 15.13 8.56 24.60
C VAL A 790 16.12 9.40 25.41
N GLY A 791 15.97 9.36 26.74
CA GLY A 791 16.77 10.14 27.67
C GLY A 791 15.97 10.54 28.91
N SER A 792 16.58 11.36 29.77
CA SER A 792 16.02 11.83 31.03
C SER A 792 15.88 13.37 31.11
N GLY A 793 14.92 13.85 31.92
CA GLY A 793 14.74 15.27 32.20
C GLY A 793 13.75 16.03 31.30
N LEU A 794 13.53 17.31 31.62
CA LEU A 794 12.51 18.17 30.98
C LEU A 794 12.78 18.44 29.50
N MET A 795 14.06 18.54 29.11
CA MET A 795 14.46 18.78 27.73
C MET A 795 14.03 17.64 26.80
N ILE A 796 14.06 16.40 27.31
CA ILE A 796 13.64 15.22 26.57
C ILE A 796 12.12 15.22 26.37
N TRP A 797 11.34 15.58 27.40
CA TRP A 797 9.88 15.69 27.26
C TRP A 797 9.47 16.70 26.20
N TYR A 798 10.15 17.86 26.16
CA TYR A 798 9.95 18.85 25.11
C TYR A 798 10.25 18.28 23.71
N GLN A 799 11.38 17.57 23.56
CA GLN A 799 11.76 16.94 22.30
C GLN A 799 10.81 15.81 21.89
N MET A 800 10.33 14.98 22.83
CA MET A 800 9.31 13.96 22.55
C MET A 800 8.05 14.59 21.96
N PHE A 801 7.59 15.70 22.53
CA PHE A 801 6.43 16.43 22.02
C PHE A 801 6.70 17.04 20.63
N GLU A 802 7.86 17.65 20.44
CA GLU A 802 8.24 18.23 19.15
C GLU A 802 8.34 17.18 18.04
N TYR A 803 8.99 16.05 18.33
CA TYR A 803 9.09 14.92 17.39
C TYR A 803 7.71 14.35 17.10
N ALA A 804 6.83 14.23 18.10
CA ALA A 804 5.46 13.77 17.89
C ALA A 804 4.67 14.70 16.96
N ILE A 805 4.73 16.02 17.16
CA ILE A 805 4.10 17.00 16.26
C ILE A 805 4.67 16.90 14.83
N GLY A 806 6.00 16.90 14.71
CA GLY A 806 6.68 16.85 13.42
C GLY A 806 6.34 15.56 12.65
N HIS A 807 6.28 14.43 13.35
CA HIS A 807 5.95 13.14 12.75
C HIS A 807 4.46 12.99 12.45
N TRP A 808 3.57 13.27 13.41
CA TRP A 808 2.14 13.01 13.27
C TRP A 808 1.42 14.01 12.38
N LEU A 809 1.80 15.29 12.42
CA LEU A 809 1.13 16.34 11.66
C LEU A 809 1.90 16.66 10.38
N GLN A 810 3.16 17.09 10.50
CA GLN A 810 3.90 17.61 9.34
C GLN A 810 4.27 16.49 8.35
N LYS A 811 5.04 15.47 8.78
CA LYS A 811 5.46 14.38 7.89
C LYS A 811 4.27 13.60 7.33
N SER A 812 3.22 13.37 8.13
CA SER A 812 1.98 12.74 7.64
C SER A 812 1.30 13.58 6.57
N THR A 813 1.20 14.90 6.77
CA THR A 813 0.62 15.82 5.78
C THR A 813 1.46 15.79 4.51
N GLU A 814 2.77 16.05 4.61
CA GLU A 814 3.72 16.00 3.49
C GLU A 814 3.62 14.69 2.70
N HIS A 815 3.55 13.55 3.39
CA HIS A 815 3.39 12.25 2.77
C HIS A 815 2.03 12.08 2.06
N MET A 816 0.94 12.66 2.58
CA MET A 816 -0.39 12.61 1.96
C MET A 816 -0.54 13.51 0.74
N ILE A 817 0.05 14.71 0.76
CA ILE A 817 -0.06 15.68 -0.33
C ILE A 817 1.05 15.54 -1.39
N GLY A 818 2.15 14.88 -1.06
CA GLY A 818 3.25 14.62 -1.98
C GLY A 818 4.29 13.63 -1.42
N CYS A 819 5.38 14.17 -0.89
CA CYS A 819 6.51 13.41 -0.35
C CYS A 819 7.09 14.13 0.88
N VAL A 820 7.80 13.38 1.71
CA VAL A 820 8.53 13.96 2.85
C VAL A 820 9.79 14.66 2.35
N LEU A 821 10.16 15.80 2.96
CA LEU A 821 11.32 16.58 2.49
C LEU A 821 12.67 16.11 3.04
N CYS A 822 12.68 15.26 4.06
CA CYS A 822 13.89 14.81 4.73
C CYS A 822 13.73 13.41 5.33
N SER A 823 14.69 12.55 5.04
CA SER A 823 14.95 11.29 5.75
C SER A 823 16.11 11.53 6.73
N PRO A 824 15.91 11.41 8.04
CA PRO A 824 16.97 11.63 9.03
C PRO A 824 18.10 10.60 8.90
N GLY A 825 19.35 11.01 9.06
CA GLY A 825 20.51 10.13 8.92
C GLY A 825 20.59 8.97 9.93
N CYS A 826 19.86 9.04 11.05
CA CYS A 826 19.94 8.06 12.13
C CYS A 826 19.27 6.70 11.84
N PHE A 827 18.21 6.66 11.03
CA PHE A 827 17.55 5.41 10.64
C PHE A 827 16.75 5.58 9.33
N SER A 828 17.48 5.58 8.22
CA SER A 828 16.90 5.76 6.88
C SER A 828 17.53 4.83 5.87
N LEU A 829 16.71 4.35 4.93
CA LEU A 829 17.09 3.41 3.90
C LEU A 829 17.09 4.12 2.53
N PHE A 830 18.23 4.15 1.85
CA PHE A 830 18.41 4.78 0.54
C PHE A 830 18.63 3.74 -0.55
N ARG A 831 18.00 3.91 -1.73
CA ARG A 831 18.19 3.00 -2.86
C ARG A 831 19.49 3.30 -3.60
N GLY A 832 20.31 2.29 -3.84
CA GLY A 832 21.57 2.39 -4.58
C GLY A 832 21.37 3.02 -5.97
N LYS A 833 20.41 2.53 -6.75
CA LYS A 833 20.03 3.08 -8.06
C LYS A 833 19.69 4.57 -8.02
N ALA A 834 19.00 5.03 -6.97
CA ALA A 834 18.62 6.44 -6.84
C ALA A 834 19.81 7.34 -6.47
N LEU A 835 20.71 6.85 -5.61
CA LEU A 835 21.95 7.55 -5.28
C LEU A 835 22.88 7.65 -6.49
N MET A 836 22.95 6.61 -7.31
CA MET A 836 23.80 6.55 -8.51
C MET A 836 23.25 7.33 -9.71
N ASP A 837 22.05 7.90 -9.60
CA ASP A 837 21.47 8.69 -10.69
C ASP A 837 22.34 9.92 -11.00
N ASP A 838 22.26 10.35 -12.25
CA ASP A 838 23.04 11.44 -12.80
C ASP A 838 22.92 12.66 -11.87
N ASN A 839 24.04 13.30 -11.57
CA ASN A 839 24.12 14.50 -10.71
C ASN A 839 23.58 14.40 -9.27
N VAL A 840 23.20 13.24 -8.74
CA VAL A 840 22.95 13.10 -7.29
C VAL A 840 24.30 13.13 -6.58
N MET A 841 25.11 12.06 -6.75
CA MET A 841 26.45 11.99 -6.16
C MET A 841 27.36 13.13 -6.61
N ALA A 842 27.36 13.47 -7.90
CA ALA A 842 28.25 14.51 -8.41
C ALA A 842 27.97 15.87 -7.73
N LYS A 843 26.70 16.25 -7.55
CA LYS A 843 26.37 17.46 -6.80
C LYS A 843 26.68 17.31 -5.31
N TYR A 844 26.37 16.16 -4.70
CA TYR A 844 26.59 15.92 -3.28
C TYR A 844 28.07 16.07 -2.87
N THR A 845 28.99 15.74 -3.78
CA THR A 845 30.45 15.93 -3.59
C THR A 845 30.95 17.37 -3.77
N THR A 846 30.09 18.34 -4.08
CA THR A 846 30.50 19.74 -4.31
C THR A 846 31.04 20.34 -3.01
N LYS A 847 32.21 20.97 -3.08
CA LYS A 847 32.80 21.66 -1.92
C LYS A 847 31.96 22.87 -1.52
N SER A 848 31.83 23.09 -0.21
CA SER A 848 31.19 24.29 0.31
C SER A 848 32.14 25.48 0.16
N SER A 849 31.85 26.38 -0.79
CA SER A 849 32.64 27.58 -1.08
C SER A 849 31.98 28.88 -0.61
N GLN A 850 30.68 28.87 -0.32
CA GLN A 850 29.90 30.03 0.09
C GLN A 850 29.21 29.76 1.43
N ALA A 851 28.86 30.81 2.17
CA ALA A 851 28.16 30.68 3.46
C ALA A 851 26.85 29.89 3.35
N ARG A 852 26.05 30.13 2.30
CA ARG A 852 24.82 29.35 2.01
C ARG A 852 25.14 27.87 1.83
N HIS A 853 26.21 27.54 1.10
CA HIS A 853 26.63 26.16 0.87
C HIS A 853 27.06 25.49 2.17
N TYR A 854 27.61 26.22 3.13
CA TYR A 854 27.99 25.64 4.42
C TYR A 854 26.76 25.21 5.22
N VAL A 855 25.77 26.09 5.31
CA VAL A 855 24.51 25.81 6.00
C VAL A 855 23.73 24.69 5.30
N GLN A 856 23.70 24.69 3.97
CA GLN A 856 22.93 23.71 3.21
C GLN A 856 23.64 22.35 3.12
N TYR A 857 24.93 22.33 2.77
CA TYR A 857 25.63 21.10 2.40
C TYR A 857 26.26 20.42 3.61
N ASP A 858 26.85 21.17 4.54
CA ASP A 858 27.61 20.59 5.66
C ASP A 858 26.81 20.48 6.97
N GLN A 859 25.80 21.34 7.18
CA GLN A 859 24.96 21.31 8.40
C GLN A 859 23.60 20.61 8.23
N GLY A 860 23.17 20.40 6.99
CA GLY A 860 21.91 19.75 6.64
C GLY A 860 22.07 18.76 5.50
N GLU A 861 23.15 17.99 5.55
CA GLU A 861 23.59 17.05 4.53
C GLU A 861 22.53 16.00 4.18
N ASP A 862 21.81 15.46 5.17
CA ASP A 862 20.73 14.49 4.97
C ASP A 862 19.55 15.11 4.20
N ARG A 863 19.17 16.34 4.58
CA ARG A 863 18.08 17.09 3.93
C ARG A 863 18.47 17.51 2.52
N TRP A 864 19.73 17.89 2.32
CA TRP A 864 20.24 18.25 1.01
C TRP A 864 20.28 17.04 0.08
N LEU A 865 20.73 15.87 0.56
CA LEU A 865 20.66 14.62 -0.20
C LEU A 865 19.22 14.29 -0.62
N CYS A 866 18.27 14.40 0.31
CA CYS A 866 16.84 14.23 -0.02
C CYS A 866 16.35 15.24 -1.06
N THR A 867 16.76 16.50 -0.95
CA THR A 867 16.42 17.55 -1.91
C THR A 867 16.94 17.21 -3.32
N LEU A 868 18.16 16.67 -3.43
CA LEU A 868 18.72 16.21 -4.70
C LEU A 868 17.92 15.05 -5.31
N LEU A 869 17.50 14.07 -4.48
CA LEU A 869 16.64 12.97 -4.92
C LEU A 869 15.28 13.46 -5.41
N LEU A 870 14.65 14.38 -4.68
CA LEU A 870 13.36 14.98 -5.05
C LEU A 870 13.46 15.74 -6.38
N GLN A 871 14.51 16.54 -6.57
CA GLN A 871 14.77 17.25 -7.83
C GLN A 871 15.04 16.31 -9.02
N ARG A 872 15.43 15.05 -8.76
CA ARG A 872 15.66 14.00 -9.76
C ARG A 872 14.42 13.17 -10.08
N GLY A 873 13.32 13.36 -9.36
CA GLY A 873 12.06 12.67 -9.60
C GLY A 873 11.77 11.51 -8.65
N TYR A 874 12.69 11.20 -7.73
CA TYR A 874 12.48 10.18 -6.73
C TYR A 874 11.51 10.64 -5.65
N ARG A 875 10.81 9.68 -5.07
CA ARG A 875 9.99 9.91 -3.89
C ARG A 875 10.81 9.66 -2.62
N VAL A 876 10.42 10.34 -1.55
CA VAL A 876 10.87 10.07 -0.18
C VAL A 876 9.64 9.83 0.68
N GLU A 877 9.63 8.73 1.44
CA GLU A 877 8.49 8.32 2.27
C GLU A 877 8.87 8.10 3.73
N TYR A 878 7.86 8.20 4.59
CA TYR A 878 7.96 7.98 6.04
C TYR A 878 7.15 6.73 6.43
N SER A 879 7.82 5.81 7.12
CA SER A 879 7.23 4.59 7.67
C SER A 879 6.91 4.77 9.14
N ALA A 880 5.64 5.00 9.42
CA ALA A 880 5.16 5.17 10.79
C ALA A 880 5.25 3.87 11.61
N ALA A 881 5.29 2.69 10.99
CA ALA A 881 5.34 1.42 11.72
C ALA A 881 6.77 0.94 12.04
N SER A 882 7.77 1.59 11.46
CA SER A 882 9.17 1.21 11.58
C SER A 882 9.83 2.05 12.66
N ASP A 883 9.84 1.56 13.90
CA ASP A 883 10.34 2.29 15.06
C ASP A 883 11.86 2.08 15.29
N ALA A 884 12.55 3.16 15.65
CA ALA A 884 13.93 3.16 16.13
C ALA A 884 14.09 4.20 17.25
N TYR A 885 15.06 4.01 18.14
CA TYR A 885 15.27 4.81 19.35
C TYR A 885 16.67 5.44 19.33
N THR A 886 16.76 6.72 19.67
CA THR A 886 18.02 7.51 19.63
C THR A 886 18.12 8.37 20.87
N HIS A 887 19.33 8.57 21.39
CA HIS A 887 19.55 9.42 22.54
C HIS A 887 19.42 10.89 22.13
N ALA A 888 18.52 11.61 22.80
CA ALA A 888 18.32 13.03 22.54
C ALA A 888 19.15 13.88 23.53
N PRO A 889 19.55 15.11 23.14
CA PRO A 889 20.25 16.03 24.03
C PRO A 889 19.48 16.29 25.33
N GLU A 890 20.07 15.97 26.48
CA GLU A 890 19.47 16.24 27.79
C GLU A 890 19.72 17.68 28.26
N GLY A 891 20.85 18.26 27.86
CA GLY A 891 21.27 19.61 28.22
C GLY A 891 20.85 20.70 27.22
N PHE A 892 20.57 21.91 27.71
CA PHE A 892 20.19 23.04 26.86
C PHE A 892 21.27 23.47 25.85
N SER A 893 22.55 23.43 26.24
CA SER A 893 23.65 23.83 25.36
C SER A 893 23.74 22.94 24.10
N GLU A 894 23.64 21.63 24.30
CA GLU A 894 23.67 20.65 23.22
C GLU A 894 22.43 20.75 22.34
N PHE A 895 21.24 20.83 22.96
CA PHE A 895 19.98 21.10 22.26
C PHE A 895 20.06 22.36 21.40
N TYR A 896 20.55 23.47 21.95
CA TYR A 896 20.69 24.74 21.22
C TYR A 896 21.64 24.61 20.01
N ASN A 897 22.80 23.96 20.19
CA ASN A 897 23.75 23.72 19.11
C ASN A 897 23.16 22.83 18.01
N GLN A 898 22.29 21.88 18.37
CA GLN A 898 21.54 21.07 17.40
C GLN A 898 20.57 21.95 16.59
N ARG A 899 19.74 22.77 17.24
CA ARG A 899 18.75 23.64 16.56
C ARG A 899 19.39 24.70 15.68
N ARG A 900 20.54 25.23 16.09
CA ARG A 900 21.33 26.18 15.30
C ARG A 900 21.80 25.59 13.96
N ARG A 901 21.96 24.27 13.84
CA ARG A 901 22.26 23.59 12.57
C ARG A 901 20.99 23.28 11.79
N TRP A 902 19.96 22.77 12.48
CA TRP A 902 18.76 22.23 11.82
C TRP A 902 17.82 23.30 11.26
N VAL A 903 17.59 24.41 11.97
CA VAL A 903 16.64 25.43 11.52
C VAL A 903 17.13 26.15 10.25
N PRO A 904 18.38 26.68 10.20
CA PRO A 904 18.86 27.37 9.00
C PRO A 904 19.01 26.43 7.80
N SER A 905 19.44 25.18 8.01
CA SER A 905 19.56 24.21 6.92
C SER A 905 18.20 23.78 6.38
N THR A 906 17.17 23.71 7.23
CA THR A 906 15.78 23.48 6.79
C THR A 906 15.30 24.61 5.89
N MET A 907 15.51 25.87 6.30
CA MET A 907 15.14 27.03 5.48
C MET A 907 15.89 27.04 4.14
N ALA A 908 17.21 26.81 4.16
CA ALA A 908 18.03 26.82 2.94
C ALA A 908 17.57 25.76 1.91
N ASN A 909 17.26 24.54 2.36
CA ASN A 909 16.83 23.46 1.46
C ASN A 909 15.39 23.65 0.95
N ILE A 910 14.46 24.14 1.78
CA ILE A 910 13.11 24.47 1.28
C ILE A 910 13.18 25.61 0.26
N MET A 911 14.01 26.64 0.51
CA MET A 911 14.19 27.74 -0.43
C MET A 911 14.79 27.26 -1.77
N ASP A 912 15.73 26.32 -1.74
CA ASP A 912 16.30 25.69 -2.93
C ASP A 912 15.23 24.92 -3.74
N LEU A 913 14.38 24.15 -3.06
CA LEU A 913 13.24 23.46 -3.67
C LEU A 913 12.23 24.45 -4.29
N LEU A 914 11.94 25.54 -3.59
CA LEU A 914 11.02 26.59 -4.05
C LEU A 914 11.58 27.41 -5.21
N GLN A 915 12.91 27.58 -5.32
CA GLN A 915 13.54 28.26 -6.46
C GLN A 915 13.43 27.39 -7.73
N ASP A 916 13.69 26.09 -7.61
CA ASP A 916 13.68 25.14 -8.73
C ASP A 916 12.32 24.47 -8.99
N TYR A 917 11.24 24.96 -8.35
CA TYR A 917 9.94 24.29 -8.31
C TYR A 917 9.37 23.92 -9.69
N LYS A 918 9.54 24.77 -10.72
CA LYS A 918 9.02 24.49 -12.08
C LYS A 918 9.67 23.26 -12.69
N LYS A 919 10.98 23.10 -12.48
CA LYS A 919 11.74 21.94 -12.95
C LYS A 919 11.37 20.72 -12.13
N THR A 920 11.28 20.86 -10.81
CA THR A 920 10.92 19.77 -9.91
C THR A 920 9.52 19.22 -10.19
N ILE A 921 8.50 20.07 -10.41
CA ILE A 921 7.14 19.63 -10.78
C ILE A 921 7.14 18.85 -12.12
N LYS A 922 8.00 19.25 -13.06
CA LYS A 922 8.08 18.59 -14.37
C LYS A 922 8.72 17.20 -14.30
N VAL A 923 9.62 16.98 -13.34
CA VAL A 923 10.41 15.75 -13.20
C VAL A 923 9.82 14.81 -12.14
N ASN A 924 9.27 15.34 -11.05
CA ASN A 924 8.76 14.58 -9.92
C ASN A 924 7.23 14.55 -9.88
N ASP A 925 6.67 13.36 -10.15
CA ASP A 925 5.22 13.13 -10.20
C ASP A 925 4.50 13.35 -8.85
N ASN A 926 5.25 13.35 -7.73
CA ASN A 926 4.72 13.52 -6.38
C ASN A 926 4.77 14.97 -5.88
N ILE A 927 5.40 15.89 -6.62
CA ILE A 927 5.49 17.31 -6.26
C ILE A 927 4.59 18.09 -7.22
N SER A 928 3.47 18.57 -6.69
CA SER A 928 2.47 19.33 -7.44
C SER A 928 2.47 20.82 -7.08
N LEU A 929 1.75 21.62 -7.87
CA LEU A 929 1.61 23.05 -7.58
C LEU A 929 0.97 23.33 -6.20
N PRO A 930 -0.10 22.63 -5.76
CA PRO A 930 -0.61 22.76 -4.39
C PRO A 930 0.41 22.38 -3.31
N TYR A 931 1.25 21.37 -3.57
CA TYR A 931 2.33 20.99 -2.65
C TYR A 931 3.36 22.12 -2.49
N ILE A 932 3.78 22.74 -3.59
CA ILE A 932 4.68 23.91 -3.57
C ILE A 932 4.03 25.09 -2.86
N PHE A 933 2.74 25.33 -3.06
CA PHE A 933 2.01 26.35 -2.32
C PHE A 933 2.00 26.07 -0.81
N TYR A 934 1.75 24.83 -0.40
CA TYR A 934 1.83 24.41 1.01
C TYR A 934 3.23 24.68 1.60
N GLN A 935 4.30 24.29 0.89
CA GLN A 935 5.68 24.53 1.33
C GLN A 935 6.02 26.04 1.38
N THR A 936 5.44 26.83 0.49
CA THR A 936 5.56 28.30 0.50
C THR A 936 4.88 28.90 1.73
N MET A 937 3.67 28.43 2.07
CA MET A 937 2.97 28.85 3.29
C MET A 937 3.72 28.43 4.57
N LEU A 938 4.28 27.23 4.61
CA LEU A 938 5.08 26.75 5.73
C LEU A 938 6.36 27.59 5.93
N MET A 939 7.04 27.91 4.83
CA MET A 939 8.19 28.84 4.85
C MET A 939 7.76 30.22 5.35
N GLY A 940 6.65 30.75 4.84
CA GLY A 940 6.09 32.03 5.29
C GLY A 940 5.79 32.04 6.79
N GLY A 941 5.13 31.00 7.30
CA GLY A 941 4.86 30.82 8.73
C GLY A 941 6.14 30.73 9.57
N THR A 942 7.17 30.04 9.08
CA THR A 942 8.47 29.93 9.75
C THR A 942 9.17 31.28 9.87
N ILE A 943 9.11 32.11 8.82
CA ILE A 943 9.69 33.47 8.82
C ILE A 943 8.90 34.42 9.74
N LEU A 944 7.57 34.31 9.76
CA LEU A 944 6.70 35.17 10.57
C LEU A 944 6.70 34.78 12.07
N GLY A 945 6.99 33.51 12.39
CA GLY A 945 6.92 32.97 13.75
C GLY A 945 7.67 33.79 14.81
N PRO A 946 8.97 34.10 14.63
CA PRO A 946 9.72 34.95 15.56
C PRO A 946 9.07 36.32 15.77
N GLY A 947 8.53 36.93 14.71
CA GLY A 947 7.81 38.20 14.80
C GLY A 947 6.51 38.10 15.59
N THR A 948 5.78 36.99 15.46
CA THR A 948 4.56 36.75 16.25
C THR A 948 4.88 36.54 17.73
N ILE A 949 5.94 35.78 18.06
CA ILE A 949 6.39 35.61 19.45
C ILE A 949 6.79 36.96 20.04
N PHE A 950 7.52 37.77 19.29
CA PHE A 950 7.89 39.12 19.70
C PHE A 950 6.67 39.99 20.00
N LEU A 951 5.67 40.02 19.12
CA LEU A 951 4.42 40.75 19.37
C LEU A 951 3.64 40.20 20.57
N MET A 952 3.67 38.89 20.80
CA MET A 952 3.06 38.26 21.96
C MET A 952 3.75 38.67 23.27
N LEU A 953 5.09 38.79 23.28
CA LEU A 953 5.84 39.30 24.43
C LEU A 953 5.48 40.77 24.71
N VAL A 954 5.42 41.62 23.68
CA VAL A 954 4.97 43.02 23.81
C VAL A 954 3.57 43.09 24.44
N GLY A 955 2.64 42.25 23.98
CA GLY A 955 1.29 42.16 24.54
C GLY A 955 1.27 41.65 25.99
N ALA A 956 2.10 40.66 26.32
CA ALA A 956 2.24 40.15 27.68
C ALA A 956 2.77 41.23 28.64
N PHE A 957 3.75 42.04 28.22
CA PHE A 957 4.27 43.16 28.99
C PHE A 957 3.22 44.25 29.22
N VAL A 958 2.42 44.58 28.20
CA VAL A 958 1.31 45.53 28.34
C VAL A 958 0.28 45.01 29.35
N ALA A 959 -0.06 43.72 29.29
CA ALA A 959 -1.02 43.11 30.20
C ALA A 959 -0.49 43.00 31.65
N ALA A 960 0.77 42.60 31.83
CA ALA A 960 1.38 42.39 33.14
C ALA A 960 1.75 43.71 33.84
N PHE A 961 2.36 44.66 33.14
CA PHE A 961 2.92 45.89 33.73
C PHE A 961 2.08 47.14 33.48
N ARG A 962 1.01 47.05 32.69
CA ARG A 962 0.17 48.19 32.28
C ARG A 962 0.95 49.33 31.60
N ILE A 963 2.05 48.98 30.96
CA ILE A 963 2.89 49.91 30.18
C ILE A 963 2.24 50.09 28.79
N GLY A 964 2.41 51.26 28.17
CA GLY A 964 1.95 51.48 26.80
C GLY A 964 2.63 50.57 25.77
N ASN A 965 1.99 50.38 24.61
CA ASN A 965 2.50 49.47 23.56
C ASN A 965 3.89 49.88 23.05
N TRP A 966 4.15 51.17 22.87
CA TRP A 966 5.42 51.67 22.32
C TRP A 966 6.60 51.48 23.30
N PRO A 967 6.51 51.86 24.59
CA PRO A 967 7.58 51.55 25.53
C PRO A 967 7.80 50.03 25.72
N SER A 968 6.72 49.23 25.73
CA SER A 968 6.83 47.76 25.78
C SER A 968 7.61 47.20 24.58
N PHE A 969 7.35 47.73 23.38
CA PHE A 969 8.09 47.39 22.16
C PHE A 969 9.58 47.75 22.28
N GLU A 970 9.90 48.94 22.78
CA GLU A 970 11.29 49.40 22.99
C GLU A 970 12.05 48.52 24.00
N TYR A 971 11.41 48.14 25.11
CA TYR A 971 12.03 47.26 26.09
C TYR A 971 12.29 45.85 25.57
N ASN A 972 11.41 45.31 24.72
CA ASN A 972 11.60 43.99 24.13
C ASN A 972 12.61 43.99 22.97
N ILE A 973 12.72 45.07 22.18
CA ILE A 973 13.62 45.08 21.02
C ILE A 973 15.09 45.27 21.40
N ILE A 974 15.39 45.98 22.48
CA ILE A 974 16.77 46.26 22.92
C ILE A 974 17.55 44.96 23.23
N PRO A 975 17.06 44.03 24.07
CA PRO A 975 17.75 42.78 24.36
C PRO A 975 17.93 41.91 23.11
N ILE A 976 16.94 41.89 22.21
CA ILE A 976 17.02 41.14 20.95
C ILE A 976 18.10 41.73 20.03
N LEU A 977 18.18 43.05 19.91
CA LEU A 977 19.23 43.71 19.11
C LEU A 977 20.62 43.44 19.69
N LEU A 978 20.78 43.52 21.01
CA LEU A 978 22.02 43.17 21.70
C LEU A 978 22.40 41.70 21.46
N PHE A 979 21.43 40.79 21.53
CA PHE A 979 21.64 39.38 21.23
C PHE A 979 22.04 39.15 19.76
N MET A 980 21.41 39.84 18.82
CA MET A 980 21.79 39.75 17.40
C MET A 980 23.23 40.21 17.18
N ILE A 981 23.64 41.32 17.79
CA ILE A 981 25.03 41.81 17.72
C ILE A 981 25.99 40.78 18.34
N ALA A 982 25.63 40.19 19.47
CA ALA A 982 26.40 39.11 20.11
C ALA A 982 26.53 37.87 19.19
N CYS A 983 25.47 37.50 18.46
CA CYS A 983 25.49 36.39 17.50
C CYS A 983 26.47 36.61 16.35
N PHE A 984 26.67 37.86 15.90
CA PHE A 984 27.62 38.20 14.83
C PHE A 984 29.07 38.33 15.30
N THR A 985 29.31 38.66 16.57
CA THR A 985 30.63 39.05 17.07
C THR A 985 31.29 38.05 18.01
N LEU A 986 30.51 37.26 18.76
CA LEU A 986 31.03 36.39 19.83
C LEU A 986 31.11 34.92 19.41
N LYS A 987 31.92 34.12 20.12
CA LYS A 987 31.99 32.65 19.96
C LYS A 987 30.76 31.96 20.58
N SER A 988 30.42 30.76 20.09
CA SER A 988 29.22 29.99 20.48
C SER A 988 29.02 29.89 21.99
N ASN A 989 30.06 29.56 22.76
CA ASN A 989 29.94 29.36 24.20
C ASN A 989 29.53 30.65 24.93
N ILE A 990 30.02 31.80 24.46
CA ILE A 990 29.67 33.12 25.01
C ILE A 990 28.26 33.51 24.58
N GLN A 991 27.84 33.15 23.37
CA GLN A 991 26.46 33.39 22.89
C GLN A 991 25.44 32.67 23.77
N VAL A 992 25.68 31.39 24.10
CA VAL A 992 24.79 30.60 24.99
C VAL A 992 24.70 31.22 26.39
N MET A 993 25.84 31.65 26.96
CA MET A 993 25.84 32.36 28.25
C MET A 993 25.06 33.68 28.16
N SER A 994 25.31 34.49 27.12
CA SER A 994 24.63 35.79 26.94
C SER A 994 23.11 35.66 26.79
N GLN A 995 22.64 34.58 26.16
CA GLN A 995 21.21 34.29 26.07
C GLN A 995 20.58 34.01 27.44
N GLY A 996 21.25 33.23 28.28
CA GLY A 996 20.82 32.97 29.66
C GLY A 996 20.68 34.26 30.46
N TYR A 997 21.64 35.18 30.33
CA TYR A 997 21.57 36.51 30.96
C TYR A 997 20.45 37.37 30.41
N ILE A 998 20.22 37.37 29.10
CA ILE A 998 19.16 38.17 28.48
C ILE A 998 17.77 37.68 28.89
N ILE A 999 17.54 36.36 28.88
CA ILE A 999 16.27 35.77 29.35
C ILE A 999 16.08 36.06 30.85
N THR A 1000 17.16 35.97 31.63
CA THR A 1000 17.09 36.27 33.07
C THR A 1000 16.86 37.76 33.32
N MET A 1001 17.40 38.64 32.49
CA MET A 1001 17.13 40.08 32.54
C MET A 1001 15.70 40.42 32.13
N GLU A 1002 15.13 39.76 31.10
CA GLU A 1002 13.72 39.91 30.72
C GLU A 1002 12.79 39.42 31.84
N ILE A 1003 13.10 38.28 32.46
CA ILE A 1003 12.32 37.74 33.59
C ILE A 1003 12.48 38.64 34.83
N ALA A 1004 13.68 39.13 35.12
CA ALA A 1004 13.91 40.04 36.25
C ALA A 1004 13.28 41.41 36.03
N SER A 1005 13.29 41.92 34.80
CA SER A 1005 12.53 43.09 34.36
C SER A 1005 11.02 42.86 34.41
N ALA A 1006 10.58 41.61 34.34
CA ALA A 1006 9.17 41.24 34.45
C ALA A 1006 8.74 40.95 35.90
N LEU A 1007 9.66 40.86 36.85
CA LEU A 1007 9.39 40.58 38.26
C LEU A 1007 9.53 41.82 39.16
N ASN A 1008 10.18 42.88 38.68
CA ASN A 1008 10.24 44.20 39.29
C ASN A 1008 9.25 45.15 38.61
#